data_AF-A0A5J5B3H5-F1
#
_entry.id   AF-A0A5J5B3H5-F1
#
_cell.length_a   1.000
_cell.length_b   1.000
_cell.length_c   1.000
_cell.angle_alpha   90.00
_cell.angle_beta   90.00
_cell.angle_gamma   90.00
#
_symmetry.space_group_name_H-M   'P 1'
#
loop_
_entity.id
_entity.type
_entity.pdbx_description
1 polymer ?
#
loop_
_entity_poly.entity_id
_entity_poly.type
_entity_poly.pdbx_seq_one_letter_code
_entity_poly.pdbx_strand_id
1 'polypeptide(L)'
;MERANYNRGRGRGGGGGRRGGRGGRGQGCPTHAAATSQPLAQELGNRQTASYRPPASQCVEPTRRRASAPAHVPDQPQRASGPLPGGDQRGGGSRGAPTYAAAIAQPPAQQSGNRSDYGQIGAYRPPANRGAGPTRLESGASSGIGGNGRGVGGAEAWGGSGKAWGPPSVPDQRALEPLTDVTSDVQSLKISDESHPSSPLGSTDKNLVPVKRPDRGGRNFIRTLNLLVNIFPVKFNPEAIIIHYDVEIKSEVPPRGGSGKISKSTLRMIWDKLCSDYPTQFSSSKTAYDGEKNIFSVVSLPTEKLKVELSDGQNTRSRSYIVTLKPANELNLRKLKDYLSGILLSIPRDILQGMDVVMKENPSRHMISVGRSFYPRECYQEDDLGHGITASRGFQQSLKPTSQGLALGLDYSVLSFLKPLPVIVFLKQHIPEFSTSDFRRWSQEVMDALIGLQVTVTHRVTEQRFTISGLTDEITRDISFDILDPEGKDPPKNVGLVDYFKEKYGMEITYKDIPCLSLGNNIRKNNVPMEFCILVEGQRYPKEYLHRDAAQLLKRMSMALPKDRKNKICEMVQAEDGPCGGDTIQNFTVQVFKNMTPVVGRVLGPPKLRLRDSNGTLTVSCVDKDKCQWNLTGKSVLDGKTAERWALLDFSASDRCRLSA
;
A
#
# COMPACT_ATOMS: atom_id res chain seq x y z
N MET A 1 -7.26 -24.46 -5.79
CA MET A 1 -6.56 -25.17 -4.70
C MET A 1 -5.20 -25.55 -5.25
N GLU A 2 -4.10 -24.99 -4.75
CA GLU A 2 -2.77 -25.34 -5.27
C GLU A 2 -1.67 -25.15 -4.21
N ARG A 3 -0.58 -25.90 -4.33
CA ARG A 3 0.55 -25.92 -3.38
C ARG A 3 1.88 -26.07 -4.13
N ALA A 4 2.82 -25.19 -3.83
CA ALA A 4 4.24 -25.55 -3.80
C ALA A 4 4.69 -25.49 -2.32
N ASN A 5 5.23 -26.54 -1.68
CA ASN A 5 6.42 -27.32 -2.03
C ASN A 5 7.69 -26.47 -2.08
N TYR A 6 8.53 -26.59 -1.04
CA TYR A 6 9.96 -26.89 -1.21
C TYR A 6 10.62 -27.38 0.10
N ASN A 7 11.71 -28.13 -0.06
CA ASN A 7 12.39 -28.88 1.01
C ASN A 7 13.25 -28.02 1.96
N ARG A 8 13.51 -28.57 3.16
CA ARG A 8 14.59 -28.13 4.04
C ARG A 8 15.89 -28.84 3.69
N GLY A 9 16.98 -28.08 3.57
CA GLY A 9 18.36 -28.55 3.75
C GLY A 9 19.07 -27.59 4.72
N ARG A 10 19.72 -28.12 5.76
CA ARG A 10 20.68 -27.36 6.57
C ARG A 10 22.04 -27.44 5.86
N GLY A 11 22.91 -26.45 5.87
CA GLY A 11 22.94 -25.15 6.57
C GLY A 11 24.39 -24.81 6.95
N ARG A 12 24.66 -23.62 7.51
CA ARG A 12 25.92 -23.33 8.23
C ARG A 12 25.70 -22.19 9.23
N GLY A 13 26.17 -22.38 10.46
CA GLY A 13 26.26 -21.31 11.45
C GLY A 13 27.57 -20.55 11.32
N GLY A 14 27.58 -19.27 11.71
CA GLY A 14 28.80 -18.48 11.88
C GLY A 14 29.34 -18.55 13.32
N GLY A 15 30.41 -17.82 13.57
CA GLY A 15 31.04 -17.67 14.88
C GLY A 15 32.46 -17.16 14.72
N GLY A 16 32.78 -15.99 15.28
CA GLY A 16 34.07 -15.31 15.07
C GLY A 16 34.80 -14.94 16.37
N GLY A 17 36.01 -14.40 16.20
CA GLY A 17 36.86 -13.89 17.28
C GLY A 17 38.35 -13.99 16.92
N ARG A 18 39.28 -13.21 17.52
CA ARG A 18 39.10 -12.17 18.56
C ARG A 18 40.42 -11.37 18.75
N ARG A 19 40.35 -10.20 19.43
CA ARG A 19 41.43 -9.38 20.06
C ARG A 19 42.24 -8.39 19.18
N GLY A 20 42.66 -7.26 19.78
CA GLY A 20 43.70 -6.39 19.18
C GLY A 20 44.20 -5.07 19.83
N GLY A 21 43.96 -4.71 21.11
CA GLY A 21 44.59 -3.50 21.75
C GLY A 21 44.07 -2.11 21.27
N ARG A 22 44.61 -0.94 21.68
CA ARG A 22 45.45 -0.55 22.86
C ARG A 22 45.51 1.01 22.99
N GLY A 23 45.39 1.58 24.21
CA GLY A 23 45.60 3.03 24.51
C GLY A 23 44.40 3.95 24.24
N GLY A 24 44.27 5.18 24.78
CA GLY A 24 45.15 5.98 25.67
C GLY A 24 44.35 6.99 26.55
N ARG A 25 45.04 7.79 27.41
CA ARG A 25 44.46 8.56 28.55
C ARG A 25 44.06 10.03 28.25
N GLY A 26 43.11 10.56 29.05
CA GLY A 26 42.83 11.99 29.34
C GLY A 26 41.44 12.14 29.99
N GLN A 27 41.29 12.40 31.30
CA GLN A 27 41.32 13.71 31.99
C GLN A 27 40.48 14.81 31.31
N GLY A 28 39.51 15.47 31.98
CA GLY A 28 38.90 15.22 33.30
C GLY A 28 38.06 16.41 33.81
N CYS A 29 37.00 16.15 34.59
CA CYS A 29 36.24 17.07 35.48
C CYS A 29 35.09 16.28 36.13
N PRO A 30 34.78 16.49 37.43
CA PRO A 30 33.61 17.34 37.75
C PRO A 30 33.71 18.14 39.07
N THR A 31 32.90 19.17 39.22
CA THR A 31 32.78 19.97 40.47
C THR A 31 31.35 20.39 40.77
N HIS A 32 30.85 20.00 41.96
CA HIS A 32 29.75 20.59 42.77
C HIS A 32 28.35 20.80 42.11
N ALA A 33 27.23 20.23 42.61
CA ALA A 33 26.56 20.36 43.92
C ALA A 33 25.71 21.67 44.03
N ALA A 34 24.67 21.79 44.88
CA ALA A 34 24.22 20.94 45.98
C ALA A 34 22.70 21.09 46.29
N ALA A 35 22.16 20.14 47.09
CA ALA A 35 21.04 20.30 48.03
C ALA A 35 19.62 20.60 47.45
N THR A 36 18.49 20.46 48.18
CA THR A 36 18.28 20.32 49.64
C THR A 36 17.05 19.45 50.01
N SER A 37 17.00 19.00 51.28
CA SER A 37 15.81 18.61 52.09
C SER A 37 15.00 17.31 51.81
N GLN A 38 15.13 16.37 52.75
CA GLN A 38 14.17 15.32 53.17
C GLN A 38 13.23 15.91 54.28
N PRO A 39 12.46 15.16 55.14
CA PRO A 39 12.07 13.72 55.22
C PRO A 39 10.51 13.56 55.19
N LEU A 40 9.77 12.50 55.58
CA LEU A 40 9.96 11.18 56.26
C LEU A 40 9.55 10.02 55.28
N ALA A 41 9.46 8.69 55.56
CA ALA A 41 9.11 7.82 56.71
C ALA A 41 7.59 7.84 57.07
N GLN A 42 6.86 6.73 57.29
CA GLN A 42 7.13 5.30 57.61
C GLN A 42 5.89 4.43 57.16
N GLU A 43 5.84 3.09 57.01
CA GLU A 43 6.81 1.96 56.97
C GLU A 43 6.14 0.65 56.43
N LEU A 44 6.89 -0.47 56.39
CA LEU A 44 6.49 -1.91 56.43
C LEU A 44 5.56 -2.58 55.38
N GLY A 45 6.03 -3.70 54.78
CA GLY A 45 5.20 -4.61 53.96
C GLY A 45 5.96 -5.77 53.27
N ASN A 46 6.35 -6.82 54.01
CA ASN A 46 7.11 -7.98 53.46
C ASN A 46 6.28 -8.92 52.55
N ARG A 47 6.86 -9.42 51.45
CA ARG A 47 7.29 -10.85 51.32
C ARG A 47 7.93 -11.29 49.98
N GLN A 48 9.14 -11.85 50.13
CA GLN A 48 9.67 -13.09 49.54
C GLN A 48 9.81 -13.30 48.00
N THR A 49 10.97 -13.86 47.66
CA THR A 49 11.42 -14.30 46.34
C THR A 49 11.23 -15.82 46.15
N ALA A 50 11.21 -16.27 44.89
CA ALA A 50 11.40 -17.69 44.54
C ALA A 50 12.21 -17.80 43.25
N SER A 51 13.40 -18.41 43.32
CA SER A 51 14.27 -18.70 42.18
C SER A 51 14.11 -20.15 41.72
N TYR A 52 14.23 -20.40 40.41
CA TYR A 52 14.22 -21.76 39.85
C TYR A 52 15.42 -21.99 38.92
N ARG A 53 16.02 -23.18 39.02
CA ARG A 53 17.29 -23.53 38.36
C ARG A 53 17.20 -24.97 37.82
N PRO A 54 17.32 -25.20 36.50
CA PRO A 54 17.39 -26.55 35.95
C PRO A 54 18.83 -27.14 36.07
N PRO A 55 18.99 -28.48 36.11
CA PRO A 55 20.28 -29.13 36.24
C PRO A 55 21.04 -29.26 34.91
N ALA A 56 22.33 -29.57 35.01
CA ALA A 56 23.18 -29.91 33.87
C ALA A 56 23.38 -31.43 33.76
N SER A 57 23.63 -31.91 32.54
CA SER A 57 24.18 -33.23 32.27
C SER A 57 25.18 -33.15 31.11
N GLN A 58 26.23 -33.97 31.16
CA GLN A 58 27.33 -34.02 30.19
C GLN A 58 27.18 -35.27 29.31
N CYS A 59 27.66 -35.22 28.06
CA CYS A 59 28.40 -36.34 27.46
C CYS A 59 29.17 -35.94 26.18
N VAL A 60 30.47 -36.19 26.24
CA VAL A 60 31.48 -36.56 25.21
C VAL A 60 31.07 -36.56 23.72
N GLU A 61 31.92 -35.97 22.89
CA GLU A 61 32.01 -36.23 21.43
C GLU A 61 33.49 -36.54 21.04
N PRO A 62 33.78 -37.57 20.20
CA PRO A 62 35.15 -37.98 19.87
C PRO A 62 35.73 -37.31 18.61
N THR A 63 37.05 -37.07 18.61
CA THR A 63 37.79 -36.37 17.54
C THR A 63 38.23 -37.25 16.36
N ARG A 64 38.42 -36.66 15.17
CA ARG A 64 39.57 -36.98 14.27
C ARG A 64 39.83 -35.98 13.12
N ARG A 65 41.13 -35.72 12.91
CA ARG A 65 41.95 -35.26 11.74
C ARG A 65 41.23 -34.81 10.44
N ARG A 66 41.57 -33.70 9.74
CA ARG A 66 42.83 -32.97 9.39
C ARG A 66 43.54 -33.44 8.09
N ALA A 67 43.32 -32.69 7.01
CA ALA A 67 44.12 -32.57 5.76
C ALA A 67 43.63 -31.27 5.05
N SER A 68 44.39 -30.17 4.96
CA SER A 68 45.50 -29.80 4.03
C SER A 68 45.03 -29.25 2.66
N ALA A 69 45.77 -28.25 2.14
CA ALA A 69 45.40 -27.35 1.02
C ALA A 69 46.19 -27.70 -0.28
N PRO A 70 46.41 -26.86 -1.35
CA PRO A 70 46.31 -25.39 -1.49
C PRO A 70 45.57 -24.87 -2.76
N ALA A 71 45.77 -23.59 -3.10
CA ALA A 71 45.07 -22.79 -4.11
C ALA A 71 45.80 -22.68 -5.48
N HIS A 72 45.13 -22.11 -6.50
CA HIS A 72 45.63 -20.91 -7.21
C HIS A 72 44.54 -20.18 -8.03
N VAL A 73 44.89 -19.01 -8.60
CA VAL A 73 44.12 -18.08 -9.46
C VAL A 73 45.16 -17.27 -10.26
N PRO A 74 45.11 -17.26 -11.61
CA PRO A 74 45.04 -16.02 -12.45
C PRO A 74 44.31 -16.24 -13.82
N ASP A 75 43.94 -15.29 -14.71
CA ASP A 75 43.67 -13.83 -14.65
C ASP A 75 42.76 -13.39 -15.85
N GLN A 76 42.60 -12.07 -16.11
CA GLN A 76 42.10 -11.51 -17.39
C GLN A 76 43.24 -11.09 -18.36
N PRO A 77 42.92 -10.75 -19.62
CA PRO A 77 43.25 -9.39 -20.10
C PRO A 77 42.19 -8.72 -21.01
N GLN A 78 42.46 -7.48 -21.46
CA GLN A 78 41.57 -6.56 -22.22
C GLN A 78 42.12 -6.19 -23.63
N ARG A 79 41.37 -5.32 -24.37
CA ARG A 79 41.66 -4.54 -25.61
C ARG A 79 41.18 -5.13 -26.96
N ALA A 80 40.90 -4.37 -28.04
CA ALA A 80 40.46 -2.95 -28.22
C ALA A 80 40.03 -2.61 -29.69
N SER A 81 39.15 -1.60 -29.85
CA SER A 81 39.05 -0.57 -30.94
C SER A 81 38.96 -0.87 -32.47
N GLY A 82 37.77 -0.66 -33.06
CA GLY A 82 37.47 0.09 -34.34
C GLY A 82 37.81 -0.53 -35.73
N PRO A 83 37.43 0.10 -36.88
CA PRO A 83 36.53 1.25 -37.13
C PRO A 83 35.45 1.03 -38.28
N LEU A 84 34.79 2.12 -38.76
CA LEU A 84 33.74 2.19 -39.83
C LEU A 84 34.32 2.59 -41.23
N PRO A 85 33.62 2.44 -42.39
CA PRO A 85 32.54 3.35 -42.92
C PRO A 85 31.40 2.62 -43.72
N GLY A 86 30.35 3.23 -44.33
CA GLY A 86 29.80 4.61 -44.37
C GLY A 86 28.73 4.83 -45.48
N GLY A 87 27.88 5.89 -45.39
CA GLY A 87 26.88 6.35 -46.39
C GLY A 87 25.52 5.60 -46.43
N ASP A 88 24.40 6.06 -47.03
CA ASP A 88 23.89 7.38 -47.50
C ASP A 88 22.43 7.17 -48.09
N GLN A 89 21.49 8.09 -48.42
CA GLN A 89 21.20 9.52 -48.19
C GLN A 89 19.71 9.84 -48.55
N ARG A 90 19.07 10.92 -48.02
CA ARG A 90 17.76 11.56 -48.45
C ARG A 90 16.48 10.73 -48.21
N GLY A 91 15.24 11.25 -48.16
CA GLY A 91 14.58 12.58 -48.19
C GLY A 91 13.04 12.31 -48.26
N GLY A 92 12.05 13.10 -47.81
CA GLY A 92 11.82 14.54 -47.66
C GLY A 92 10.44 14.87 -48.30
N GLY A 93 9.50 15.53 -47.60
CA GLY A 93 8.17 15.85 -48.16
C GLY A 93 7.11 16.29 -47.12
N SER A 94 6.15 17.14 -47.52
CA SER A 94 5.19 17.83 -46.62
C SER A 94 3.78 17.97 -47.22
N ARG A 95 2.83 18.52 -46.42
CA ARG A 95 1.39 18.84 -46.69
C ARG A 95 0.45 17.63 -46.47
N GLY A 96 -0.80 17.81 -46.03
CA GLY A 96 -1.52 19.02 -45.61
C GLY A 96 -2.93 18.69 -45.07
N ALA A 97 -3.59 19.63 -44.37
CA ALA A 97 -4.95 19.43 -43.84
C ALA A 97 -6.05 19.74 -44.88
N PRO A 98 -7.30 19.32 -44.64
CA PRO A 98 -8.34 20.34 -44.48
C PRO A 98 -9.30 20.10 -43.29
N THR A 99 -9.99 21.17 -42.90
CA THR A 99 -11.00 21.23 -41.83
C THR A 99 -12.42 21.05 -42.35
N TYR A 100 -13.31 20.47 -41.55
CA TYR A 100 -14.75 20.73 -41.61
C TYR A 100 -15.34 20.92 -40.21
N ALA A 101 -16.32 21.81 -40.10
CA ALA A 101 -17.04 22.13 -38.86
C ALA A 101 -18.55 21.94 -39.06
N ALA A 102 -19.23 21.46 -38.03
CA ALA A 102 -20.68 21.41 -37.92
C ALA A 102 -21.07 21.57 -36.44
N ALA A 103 -22.25 22.13 -36.15
CA ALA A 103 -22.64 22.53 -34.80
C ALA A 103 -24.15 22.37 -34.55
N ILE A 104 -24.55 22.54 -33.28
CA ILE A 104 -25.93 22.71 -32.77
C ILE A 104 -26.83 21.46 -32.81
N ALA A 105 -27.19 20.96 -31.62
CA ALA A 105 -28.58 20.79 -31.17
C ALA A 105 -28.66 20.17 -29.75
N GLN A 106 -29.51 20.71 -28.89
CA GLN A 106 -30.04 20.06 -27.67
C GLN A 106 -31.57 20.15 -27.67
N PRO A 107 -32.28 19.08 -27.29
CA PRO A 107 -33.62 19.12 -26.69
C PRO A 107 -33.59 18.61 -25.22
N PRO A 108 -34.69 18.71 -24.44
CA PRO A 108 -34.59 19.21 -23.06
C PRO A 108 -34.79 18.18 -21.93
N ALA A 109 -34.69 18.67 -20.69
CA ALA A 109 -34.83 17.90 -19.45
C ALA A 109 -36.29 17.54 -19.08
N GLN A 110 -36.44 16.47 -18.30
CA GLN A 110 -37.62 16.20 -17.46
C GLN A 110 -37.18 15.80 -16.04
N GLN A 111 -38.07 15.98 -15.07
CA GLN A 111 -37.84 15.74 -13.65
C GLN A 111 -38.39 14.38 -13.21
N SER A 112 -37.65 13.65 -12.36
CA SER A 112 -38.20 12.62 -11.48
C SER A 112 -37.34 12.51 -10.21
N GLY A 113 -37.97 12.32 -9.05
CA GLY A 113 -37.30 12.34 -7.74
C GLY A 113 -37.00 10.95 -7.17
N ASN A 114 -36.41 10.95 -5.95
CA ASN A 114 -36.19 9.80 -5.07
C ASN A 114 -35.39 8.61 -5.61
N ARG A 115 -34.12 8.50 -5.20
CA ARG A 115 -33.76 7.67 -4.01
C ARG A 115 -32.31 7.91 -3.57
N SER A 116 -32.05 7.79 -2.27
CA SER A 116 -30.68 7.80 -1.72
C SER A 116 -30.10 6.38 -1.70
N ASP A 117 -28.93 6.18 -2.29
CA ASP A 117 -28.12 4.98 -2.13
C ASP A 117 -26.63 5.32 -2.02
N TYR A 118 -25.86 4.52 -1.29
CA TYR A 118 -24.50 4.83 -0.86
C TYR A 118 -23.46 4.33 -1.87
N GLY A 119 -22.96 5.25 -2.70
CA GLY A 119 -21.97 4.97 -3.75
C GLY A 119 -20.64 4.39 -3.25
N GLN A 120 -20.11 3.42 -4.00
CA GLN A 120 -18.82 2.77 -3.71
C GLN A 120 -17.61 3.68 -3.95
N ILE A 121 -16.47 3.32 -3.36
CA ILE A 121 -15.20 4.04 -3.47
C ILE A 121 -14.64 3.91 -4.90
N GLY A 122 -14.69 4.99 -5.67
CA GLY A 122 -14.13 5.04 -7.02
C GLY A 122 -12.60 5.02 -7.05
N ALA A 123 -12.02 4.08 -7.81
CA ALA A 123 -10.60 4.10 -8.16
C ALA A 123 -10.34 5.07 -9.33
N TYR A 124 -9.21 5.78 -9.29
CA TYR A 124 -8.82 6.72 -10.34
C TYR A 124 -8.40 5.97 -11.62
N ARG A 125 -8.87 6.42 -12.79
CA ARG A 125 -8.55 5.83 -14.10
C ARG A 125 -8.27 6.96 -15.10
N PRO A 126 -7.13 6.95 -15.82
CA PRO A 126 -6.84 7.99 -16.82
C PRO A 126 -7.78 7.91 -18.03
N PRO A 127 -7.97 9.02 -18.78
CA PRO A 127 -8.91 9.09 -19.88
C PRO A 127 -8.45 8.27 -21.09
N ALA A 128 -9.38 7.56 -21.73
CA ALA A 128 -9.18 6.91 -23.02
C ALA A 128 -9.69 7.81 -24.15
N ASN A 129 -8.88 8.03 -25.18
CA ASN A 129 -9.31 8.76 -26.37
C ASN A 129 -10.10 7.84 -27.34
N ARG A 130 -10.99 8.40 -28.16
CA ARG A 130 -11.87 7.61 -29.04
C ARG A 130 -11.16 7.16 -30.33
N GLY A 131 -11.20 5.86 -30.60
CA GLY A 131 -10.97 5.25 -31.91
C GLY A 131 -11.96 4.09 -32.09
N ALA A 132 -12.39 3.82 -33.33
CA ALA A 132 -13.38 2.79 -33.62
C ALA A 132 -12.79 1.37 -33.53
N GLY A 133 -13.64 0.38 -33.24
CA GLY A 133 -13.28 -1.05 -33.33
C GLY A 133 -13.12 -1.55 -34.78
N PRO A 134 -12.78 -2.83 -34.97
CA PRO A 134 -13.76 -3.87 -34.65
C PRO A 134 -13.24 -5.15 -33.95
N THR A 135 -14.20 -5.97 -33.53
CA THR A 135 -14.13 -7.44 -33.30
C THR A 135 -13.02 -8.04 -32.41
N ARG A 136 -13.48 -8.48 -31.21
CA ARG A 136 -12.86 -9.40 -30.25
C ARG A 136 -12.41 -10.73 -30.88
N LEU A 137 -11.21 -11.19 -30.50
CA LEU A 137 -10.88 -12.61 -30.28
C LEU A 137 -9.83 -12.71 -29.15
N GLU A 138 -9.69 -13.88 -28.55
CA GLU A 138 -8.96 -14.09 -27.28
C GLU A 138 -7.68 -14.92 -27.47
N SER A 139 -6.83 -14.94 -26.42
CA SER A 139 -5.59 -15.73 -26.22
C SER A 139 -4.27 -15.00 -26.51
N GLY A 140 -3.31 -15.17 -25.60
CA GLY A 140 -1.98 -14.56 -25.67
C GLY A 140 -1.25 -14.61 -24.33
N ALA A 141 -0.71 -15.77 -23.95
CA ALA A 141 0.12 -15.92 -22.74
C ALA A 141 1.59 -15.61 -23.04
N SER A 142 2.31 -14.99 -22.09
CA SER A 142 3.75 -14.80 -22.17
C SER A 142 4.48 -15.76 -21.22
N SER A 143 5.39 -16.57 -21.78
CA SER A 143 6.06 -17.66 -21.08
C SER A 143 7.44 -17.25 -20.57
N GLY A 144 7.69 -17.40 -19.26
CA GLY A 144 9.00 -17.19 -18.66
C GLY A 144 9.92 -18.40 -18.82
N ILE A 145 11.12 -18.18 -19.37
CA ILE A 145 12.11 -19.24 -19.66
C ILE A 145 12.68 -19.88 -18.39
N GLY A 146 12.75 -21.21 -18.37
CA GLY A 146 13.52 -22.03 -17.42
C GLY A 146 14.36 -23.06 -18.17
N GLY A 147 15.64 -23.22 -17.80
CA GLY A 147 16.61 -24.02 -18.57
C GLY A 147 16.62 -25.53 -18.28
N ASN A 148 16.96 -26.32 -19.29
CA ASN A 148 16.99 -27.79 -19.26
C ASN A 148 18.24 -28.39 -18.57
N GLY A 149 18.07 -29.58 -17.99
CA GLY A 149 19.14 -30.58 -17.85
C GLY A 149 19.23 -31.50 -19.08
N ARG A 150 20.32 -32.27 -19.24
CA ARG A 150 20.54 -33.22 -20.36
C ARG A 150 20.78 -34.65 -19.87
N GLY A 151 20.46 -35.63 -20.74
CA GLY A 151 20.68 -37.08 -20.58
C GLY A 151 19.41 -37.86 -20.95
N VAL A 152 19.09 -38.23 -22.20
CA VAL A 152 19.79 -38.87 -23.34
C VAL A 152 19.77 -40.42 -23.28
N GLY A 153 19.24 -41.02 -24.36
CA GLY A 153 19.10 -42.48 -24.60
C GLY A 153 17.63 -42.94 -24.53
N GLY A 154 17.08 -43.71 -25.47
CA GLY A 154 17.59 -44.23 -26.76
C GLY A 154 16.70 -45.38 -27.31
N ALA A 155 16.79 -45.71 -28.61
CA ALA A 155 15.96 -46.72 -29.35
C ALA A 155 14.47 -46.31 -29.54
N GLU A 156 13.88 -46.25 -30.75
CA GLU A 156 13.56 -47.27 -31.80
C GLU A 156 12.30 -48.12 -31.46
N ALA A 157 11.40 -48.52 -32.37
CA ALA A 157 11.41 -48.57 -33.85
C ALA A 157 9.99 -48.44 -34.51
N TRP A 158 9.94 -48.01 -35.78
CA TRP A 158 9.10 -48.45 -36.94
C TRP A 158 7.64 -48.92 -36.67
N GLY A 159 6.54 -48.42 -37.28
CA GLY A 159 6.19 -48.20 -38.70
C GLY A 159 4.79 -48.85 -38.95
N GLY A 160 3.97 -48.60 -39.99
CA GLY A 160 3.96 -47.68 -41.14
C GLY A 160 2.66 -47.85 -41.98
N SER A 161 2.43 -47.02 -43.01
CA SER A 161 1.22 -46.96 -43.91
C SER A 161 -0.12 -46.53 -43.26
N GLY A 162 -1.10 -45.91 -43.96
CA GLY A 162 -1.05 -45.19 -45.25
C GLY A 162 -2.29 -45.38 -46.16
N LYS A 163 -3.17 -44.35 -46.28
CA LYS A 163 -3.98 -43.98 -47.49
C LYS A 163 -5.07 -42.89 -47.23
N ALA A 164 -4.79 -41.67 -47.68
CA ALA A 164 -5.52 -40.96 -48.76
C ALA A 164 -7.08 -40.90 -48.83
N TRP A 165 -7.65 -39.69 -48.63
CA TRP A 165 -8.88 -39.04 -49.22
C TRP A 165 -10.24 -39.80 -49.17
N GLY A 166 -11.43 -39.17 -49.09
CA GLY A 166 -11.86 -37.75 -49.07
C GLY A 166 -13.35 -37.61 -48.63
N PRO A 167 -13.98 -36.41 -48.70
CA PRO A 167 -15.24 -36.11 -47.98
C PRO A 167 -16.55 -36.12 -48.82
N PRO A 168 -17.67 -36.50 -48.18
CA PRO A 168 -19.03 -36.00 -48.49
C PRO A 168 -19.73 -35.44 -47.21
N SER A 169 -20.29 -34.23 -47.19
CA SER A 169 -21.58 -33.75 -47.77
C SER A 169 -22.71 -33.70 -46.72
N VAL A 170 -23.43 -32.56 -46.66
CA VAL A 170 -24.47 -32.25 -45.65
C VAL A 170 -25.87 -32.31 -46.27
N PRO A 171 -26.88 -32.90 -45.58
CA PRO A 171 -28.30 -32.59 -45.75
C PRO A 171 -28.86 -31.73 -44.59
N ASP A 172 -29.98 -31.04 -44.83
CA ASP A 172 -30.49 -29.96 -43.98
C ASP A 172 -31.75 -30.34 -43.14
N GLN A 173 -32.04 -29.51 -42.13
CA GLN A 173 -33.23 -29.40 -41.27
C GLN A 173 -34.43 -30.37 -41.43
N ARG A 174 -34.86 -30.94 -40.28
CA ARG A 174 -36.13 -30.52 -39.62
C ARG A 174 -36.20 -30.95 -38.14
N ALA A 175 -37.14 -30.38 -37.39
CA ALA A 175 -37.20 -30.39 -35.92
C ALA A 175 -38.23 -31.39 -35.35
N LEU A 176 -38.13 -31.67 -34.03
CA LEU A 176 -39.23 -31.98 -33.12
C LEU A 176 -38.79 -31.81 -31.63
N GLU A 177 -39.72 -31.94 -30.69
CA GLU A 177 -39.66 -31.38 -29.33
C GLU A 177 -38.99 -32.26 -28.24
N PRO A 178 -38.58 -31.69 -27.08
CA PRO A 178 -37.81 -32.40 -26.05
C PRO A 178 -38.67 -33.23 -25.07
N LEU A 179 -38.20 -34.44 -24.72
CA LEU A 179 -38.80 -35.27 -23.66
C LEU A 179 -38.02 -35.22 -22.33
N THR A 180 -38.78 -34.91 -21.27
CA THR A 180 -38.73 -35.41 -19.88
C THR A 180 -37.43 -35.93 -19.25
N ASP A 181 -37.14 -35.33 -18.08
CA ASP A 181 -36.14 -35.71 -17.08
C ASP A 181 -36.38 -37.08 -16.41
N VAL A 182 -35.32 -37.90 -16.24
CA VAL A 182 -35.31 -39.12 -15.40
C VAL A 182 -33.88 -39.40 -14.87
N THR A 183 -33.61 -39.10 -13.60
CA THR A 183 -32.62 -39.84 -12.79
C THR A 183 -33.13 -40.07 -11.36
N SER A 184 -33.41 -41.33 -11.03
CA SER A 184 -33.84 -41.76 -9.69
C SER A 184 -32.66 -42.13 -8.78
N ASP A 185 -32.97 -42.29 -7.48
CA ASP A 185 -32.26 -43.12 -6.50
C ASP A 185 -30.81 -42.78 -6.10
N VAL A 186 -30.70 -41.94 -5.05
CA VAL A 186 -29.85 -42.27 -3.89
C VAL A 186 -30.70 -42.15 -2.63
N GLN A 187 -30.95 -43.25 -1.93
CA GLN A 187 -31.87 -43.28 -0.79
C GLN A 187 -31.21 -42.90 0.54
N SER A 188 -31.81 -41.90 1.20
CA SER A 188 -32.17 -41.88 2.62
C SER A 188 -31.26 -42.58 3.65
N LEU A 189 -30.51 -41.78 4.41
CA LEU A 189 -30.28 -42.06 5.83
C LEU A 189 -31.23 -41.15 6.65
N LYS A 190 -32.16 -41.77 7.38
CA LYS A 190 -33.14 -41.04 8.21
C LYS A 190 -32.50 -40.55 9.50
N ILE A 191 -32.80 -39.31 9.87
CA ILE A 191 -32.77 -38.83 11.26
C ILE A 191 -34.23 -38.78 11.72
N SER A 192 -34.51 -39.20 12.95
CA SER A 192 -35.87 -39.24 13.49
C SER A 192 -36.28 -37.85 13.99
N ASP A 193 -37.36 -37.30 13.43
CA ASP A 193 -38.05 -36.14 14.00
C ASP A 193 -39.03 -36.58 15.09
N GLU A 194 -38.73 -36.28 16.36
CA GLU A 194 -39.76 -36.19 17.41
C GLU A 194 -40.33 -34.76 17.46
N SER A 195 -41.57 -34.63 17.93
CA SER A 195 -42.46 -33.56 17.46
C SER A 195 -42.80 -32.47 18.50
N HIS A 196 -43.03 -31.26 17.97
CA HIS A 196 -43.79 -30.15 18.59
C HIS A 196 -43.12 -29.38 19.76
N PRO A 197 -43.57 -28.15 20.08
CA PRO A 197 -44.70 -27.39 19.52
C PRO A 197 -44.33 -26.20 18.62
N SER A 198 -45.29 -25.83 17.77
CA SER A 198 -45.25 -24.68 16.87
C SER A 198 -45.40 -23.33 17.59
N SER A 199 -44.54 -22.36 17.28
CA SER A 199 -44.78 -20.94 17.59
C SER A 199 -45.72 -20.30 16.56
N PRO A 200 -46.59 -19.32 16.94
CA PRO A 200 -47.56 -18.74 16.02
C PRO A 200 -46.93 -17.85 14.94
N LEU A 201 -47.61 -17.78 13.79
CA LEU A 201 -47.25 -16.94 12.65
C LEU A 201 -47.53 -15.45 12.98
N GLY A 202 -46.50 -14.60 13.04
CA GLY A 202 -46.68 -13.26 13.62
C GLY A 202 -45.65 -12.16 13.32
N SER A 203 -44.79 -12.28 12.30
CA SER A 203 -44.08 -11.13 11.70
C SER A 203 -43.39 -11.53 10.39
N THR A 204 -43.63 -10.79 9.31
CA THR A 204 -42.95 -10.98 8.02
C THR A 204 -41.69 -10.12 7.91
N ASP A 205 -40.81 -10.20 8.91
CA ASP A 205 -39.46 -9.63 8.81
C ASP A 205 -38.43 -10.57 9.45
N LYS A 206 -38.10 -11.64 8.71
CA LYS A 206 -37.08 -12.64 9.10
C LYS A 206 -35.68 -12.03 8.95
N ASN A 207 -35.34 -11.10 9.83
CA ASN A 207 -34.02 -10.48 9.93
C ASN A 207 -32.94 -11.57 10.01
N LEU A 208 -32.20 -11.75 8.91
CA LEU A 208 -31.20 -12.82 8.75
C LEU A 208 -29.95 -12.52 9.58
N VAL A 209 -30.04 -12.82 10.88
CA VAL A 209 -28.91 -12.69 11.81
C VAL A 209 -27.82 -13.74 11.50
N PRO A 210 -26.53 -13.36 11.57
CA PRO A 210 -25.43 -14.32 11.43
C PRO A 210 -25.54 -15.46 12.45
N VAL A 211 -25.35 -16.70 12.01
CA VAL A 211 -25.38 -17.89 12.85
C VAL A 211 -24.35 -17.74 13.99
N LYS A 212 -24.82 -17.87 15.24
CA LYS A 212 -23.95 -17.82 16.42
C LYS A 212 -22.89 -18.92 16.35
N ARG A 213 -21.66 -18.61 16.76
CA ARG A 213 -20.56 -19.58 16.85
C ARG A 213 -21.02 -20.77 17.74
N PRO A 214 -21.06 -22.02 17.23
CA PRO A 214 -21.65 -23.13 17.97
C PRO A 214 -20.77 -23.60 19.14
N ASP A 215 -19.45 -23.55 18.98
CA ASP A 215 -18.52 -24.08 19.98
C ASP A 215 -17.13 -23.38 19.95
N ARG A 216 -16.16 -23.92 20.70
CA ARG A 216 -14.76 -23.46 20.71
C ARG A 216 -13.89 -24.10 19.61
N GLY A 217 -14.52 -24.66 18.56
CA GLY A 217 -13.90 -25.14 17.33
C GLY A 217 -13.47 -26.62 17.31
N GLY A 218 -14.13 -27.49 18.09
CA GLY A 218 -13.99 -28.94 18.07
C GLY A 218 -12.75 -29.53 18.76
N ARG A 219 -12.79 -30.86 19.01
CA ARG A 219 -11.69 -31.63 19.62
C ARG A 219 -10.71 -32.24 18.60
N ASN A 220 -10.98 -32.12 17.30
CA ASN A 220 -10.24 -32.80 16.23
C ASN A 220 -8.94 -32.09 15.84
N PHE A 221 -7.95 -32.08 16.75
CA PHE A 221 -6.61 -31.52 16.52
C PHE A 221 -5.52 -32.49 17.02
N ILE A 222 -4.33 -32.45 16.42
CA ILE A 222 -3.20 -33.34 16.78
C ILE A 222 -2.25 -32.73 17.81
N ARG A 223 -2.24 -31.39 17.97
CA ARG A 223 -1.55 -30.66 19.05
C ARG A 223 -2.05 -29.23 19.18
N THR A 224 -1.88 -28.64 20.35
CA THR A 224 -1.92 -27.19 20.58
C THR A 224 -0.54 -26.55 20.32
N LEU A 225 -0.50 -25.22 20.22
CA LEU A 225 0.72 -24.42 20.28
C LEU A 225 0.41 -23.01 20.79
N ASN A 226 1.37 -22.36 21.43
CA ASN A 226 1.27 -20.94 21.75
C ASN A 226 1.70 -20.11 20.53
N LEU A 227 0.80 -19.26 20.05
CA LEU A 227 1.04 -18.29 18.98
C LEU A 227 1.08 -16.89 19.56
N LEU A 228 1.79 -15.99 18.88
CA LEU A 228 1.64 -14.54 19.04
C LEU A 228 0.92 -14.02 17.81
N VAL A 229 -0.10 -13.18 18.00
CA VAL A 229 -0.80 -12.47 16.93
C VAL A 229 -0.48 -10.98 16.97
N ASN A 230 -0.50 -10.33 15.81
CA ASN A 230 -0.31 -8.89 15.64
C ASN A 230 -1.56 -8.07 16.04
N ILE A 231 -2.11 -8.42 17.19
CA ILE A 231 -3.31 -7.89 17.81
C ILE A 231 -2.94 -7.47 19.23
N PHE A 232 -3.26 -6.23 19.57
CA PHE A 232 -2.85 -5.53 20.79
C PHE A 232 -4.12 -5.16 21.57
N PRO A 233 -4.36 -5.71 22.77
CA PRO A 233 -5.61 -5.48 23.50
C PRO A 233 -5.81 -4.00 23.85
N VAL A 234 -7.07 -3.53 23.80
CA VAL A 234 -7.44 -2.13 24.05
C VAL A 234 -8.43 -2.07 25.21
N LYS A 235 -8.06 -1.29 26.24
CA LYS A 235 -8.97 -0.83 27.29
C LYS A 235 -9.53 0.54 26.92
N PHE A 236 -10.75 0.82 27.37
CA PHE A 236 -11.41 2.12 27.28
C PHE A 236 -12.29 2.31 28.51
N ASN A 237 -12.56 3.55 28.93
CA ASN A 237 -13.58 3.81 29.94
C ASN A 237 -14.97 3.56 29.34
N PRO A 238 -15.78 2.62 29.85
CA PRO A 238 -17.10 2.36 29.28
C PRO A 238 -18.11 3.46 29.57
N GLU A 239 -17.90 4.26 30.61
CA GLU A 239 -18.81 5.33 30.99
C GLU A 239 -18.39 6.69 30.37
N ALA A 240 -17.40 6.69 29.47
CA ALA A 240 -17.03 7.86 28.67
C ALA A 240 -17.96 8.06 27.47
N ILE A 241 -18.16 9.33 27.11
CA ILE A 241 -18.92 9.77 25.94
C ILE A 241 -17.96 10.50 25.01
N ILE A 242 -17.99 10.15 23.72
CA ILE A 242 -17.30 10.90 22.67
C ILE A 242 -18.35 11.68 21.88
N ILE A 243 -18.22 13.00 21.82
CA ILE A 243 -19.11 13.86 21.04
C ILE A 243 -18.64 13.83 19.59
N HIS A 244 -19.55 13.55 18.65
CA HIS A 244 -19.31 13.56 17.21
C HIS A 244 -19.88 14.85 16.61
N TYR A 245 -19.07 15.55 15.82
CA TYR A 245 -19.41 16.76 15.07
C TYR A 245 -19.29 16.51 13.56
N ASP A 246 -20.28 16.99 12.80
CA ASP A 246 -20.15 17.23 11.35
C ASP A 246 -19.48 18.59 11.13
N VAL A 247 -18.53 18.62 10.20
CA VAL A 247 -17.62 19.74 9.95
C VAL A 247 -17.86 20.28 8.54
N GLU A 248 -18.32 21.53 8.45
CA GLU A 248 -18.54 22.22 7.20
C GLU A 248 -17.50 23.32 7.03
N ILE A 249 -16.53 23.11 6.12
CA ILE A 249 -15.50 24.09 5.77
C ILE A 249 -15.79 24.66 4.38
N LYS A 250 -15.94 25.99 4.28
CA LYS A 250 -16.21 26.73 3.04
C LYS A 250 -15.17 27.83 2.85
N SER A 251 -14.79 28.12 1.61
CA SER A 251 -14.01 29.32 1.30
C SER A 251 -14.93 30.56 1.40
N GLU A 252 -14.49 31.62 2.06
CA GLU A 252 -15.24 32.89 2.20
C GLU A 252 -15.53 33.51 0.83
N VAL A 253 -14.52 33.49 -0.05
CA VAL A 253 -14.63 33.91 -1.46
C VAL A 253 -14.62 32.66 -2.34
N PRO A 254 -15.61 32.47 -3.23
CA PRO A 254 -15.60 31.36 -4.18
C PRO A 254 -14.38 31.38 -5.11
N PRO A 255 -13.70 30.24 -5.37
CA PRO A 255 -12.56 30.21 -6.28
C PRO A 255 -13.01 30.51 -7.71
N ARG A 256 -12.55 31.65 -8.27
CA ARG A 256 -12.85 32.06 -9.65
C ARG A 256 -12.36 31.00 -10.65
N GLY A 257 -13.28 30.24 -11.24
CA GLY A 257 -13.01 29.30 -12.33
C GLY A 257 -12.55 27.89 -11.93
N GLY A 258 -12.96 27.36 -10.76
CA GLY A 258 -12.63 25.99 -10.35
C GLY A 258 -13.71 25.31 -9.52
N SER A 259 -13.67 23.98 -9.43
CA SER A 259 -14.51 23.24 -8.51
C SER A 259 -14.12 23.58 -7.06
N GLY A 260 -15.09 24.02 -6.24
CA GLY A 260 -14.86 24.47 -4.86
C GLY A 260 -14.47 23.36 -3.86
N LYS A 261 -13.94 22.23 -4.34
CA LYS A 261 -13.57 21.07 -3.51
C LYS A 261 -12.19 21.29 -2.89
N ILE A 262 -12.19 21.62 -1.60
CA ILE A 262 -10.97 21.73 -0.79
C ILE A 262 -10.27 20.36 -0.71
N SER A 263 -8.93 20.34 -0.77
CA SER A 263 -8.16 19.09 -0.68
C SER A 263 -8.07 18.59 0.78
N LYS A 264 -7.87 17.28 1.01
CA LYS A 264 -7.75 16.73 2.37
C LYS A 264 -6.62 17.35 3.19
N SER A 265 -5.45 17.57 2.57
CA SER A 265 -4.34 18.26 3.23
C SER A 265 -4.68 19.71 3.56
N THR A 266 -5.40 20.42 2.69
CA THR A 266 -5.90 21.77 2.99
C THR A 266 -6.93 21.76 4.12
N LEU A 267 -7.89 20.83 4.14
CA LEU A 267 -8.85 20.68 5.24
C LEU A 267 -8.13 20.43 6.58
N ARG A 268 -7.10 19.58 6.57
CA ARG A 268 -6.26 19.30 7.74
C ARG A 268 -5.48 20.52 8.21
N MET A 269 -4.81 21.25 7.30
CA MET A 269 -4.13 22.52 7.62
C MET A 269 -5.09 23.57 8.20
N ILE A 270 -6.34 23.67 7.72
CA ILE A 270 -7.36 24.57 8.28
C ILE A 270 -7.70 24.16 9.73
N TRP A 271 -7.85 22.86 10.01
CA TRP A 271 -8.11 22.37 11.36
C TRP A 271 -6.94 22.57 12.32
N ASP A 272 -5.72 22.24 11.89
CA ASP A 272 -4.51 22.38 12.70
C ASP A 272 -4.17 23.87 12.97
N LYS A 273 -4.49 24.76 12.02
CA LYS A 273 -4.47 26.22 12.21
C LYS A 273 -5.53 26.70 13.21
N LEU A 274 -6.79 26.22 13.10
CA LEU A 274 -7.85 26.56 14.07
C LEU A 274 -7.46 26.16 15.51
N CYS A 275 -6.88 24.98 15.68
CA CYS A 275 -6.36 24.52 16.98
C CYS A 275 -5.20 25.38 17.50
N SER A 276 -4.36 25.91 16.60
CA SER A 276 -3.24 26.80 16.95
C SER A 276 -3.69 28.23 17.31
N ASP A 277 -4.74 28.74 16.66
CA ASP A 277 -5.25 30.10 16.87
C ASP A 277 -6.18 30.20 18.08
N TYR A 278 -6.90 29.12 18.42
CA TYR A 278 -7.87 29.08 19.50
C TYR A 278 -7.64 27.89 20.46
N PRO A 279 -6.42 27.69 21.02
CA PRO A 279 -6.04 26.47 21.73
C PRO A 279 -6.81 26.22 23.04
N THR A 280 -7.40 27.26 23.62
CA THR A 280 -8.29 27.17 24.80
C THR A 280 -9.66 26.58 24.48
N GLN A 281 -10.12 26.73 23.23
CA GLN A 281 -11.39 26.21 22.74
C GLN A 281 -11.20 24.89 21.97
N PHE A 282 -10.10 24.78 21.21
CA PHE A 282 -9.80 23.67 20.30
C PHE A 282 -8.52 22.95 20.73
N SER A 283 -8.65 22.16 21.79
CA SER A 283 -7.55 21.31 22.27
C SER A 283 -7.28 20.17 21.29
N SER A 284 -6.18 20.29 20.53
CA SER A 284 -5.80 19.31 19.51
C SER A 284 -5.50 17.92 20.10
N SER A 285 -5.14 17.81 21.39
CA SER A 285 -4.92 16.53 22.07
C SER A 285 -6.20 15.88 22.63
N LYS A 286 -7.32 16.61 22.63
CA LYS A 286 -8.66 16.13 23.06
C LYS A 286 -9.64 15.94 21.89
N THR A 287 -9.16 16.11 20.66
CA THR A 287 -9.93 16.01 19.41
C THR A 287 -9.26 15.06 18.43
N ALA A 288 -10.06 14.43 17.56
CA ALA A 288 -9.60 13.59 16.46
C ALA A 288 -10.42 13.89 15.21
N TYR A 289 -9.76 14.01 14.05
CA TYR A 289 -10.38 14.47 12.80
C TYR A 289 -10.08 13.49 11.65
N ASP A 290 -11.12 13.05 10.93
CA ASP A 290 -10.98 12.12 9.80
C ASP A 290 -10.33 12.72 8.53
N GLY A 291 -10.05 14.03 8.51
CA GLY A 291 -9.50 14.74 7.35
C GLY A 291 -10.53 14.98 6.22
N GLU A 292 -11.82 14.83 6.51
CA GLU A 292 -12.95 15.21 5.64
C GLU A 292 -14.00 16.01 6.42
N LYS A 293 -14.85 15.33 7.20
CA LYS A 293 -16.09 15.88 7.76
C LYS A 293 -16.36 15.52 9.22
N ASN A 294 -15.68 14.54 9.80
CA ASN A 294 -16.06 13.98 11.09
C ASN A 294 -15.01 14.30 12.15
N ILE A 295 -15.40 15.08 13.14
CA ILE A 295 -14.58 15.35 14.33
C ILE A 295 -15.19 14.66 15.54
N PHE A 296 -14.32 14.04 16.32
CA PHE A 296 -14.63 13.37 17.56
C PHE A 296 -13.92 14.12 18.69
N SER A 297 -14.60 14.34 19.81
CA SER A 297 -14.08 15.13 20.93
C SER A 297 -14.53 14.55 22.28
N VAL A 298 -13.69 14.69 23.31
CA VAL A 298 -14.08 14.46 24.72
C VAL A 298 -14.46 15.76 25.47
N VAL A 299 -14.47 16.89 24.77
CA VAL A 299 -14.91 18.20 25.30
C VAL A 299 -15.87 18.87 24.31
N SER A 300 -16.85 19.61 24.84
CA SER A 300 -17.76 20.40 24.01
C SER A 300 -17.00 21.47 23.23
N LEU A 301 -17.03 21.37 21.90
CA LEU A 301 -16.45 22.35 20.99
C LEU A 301 -17.48 23.47 20.67
N PRO A 302 -17.03 24.72 20.46
CA PRO A 302 -17.87 25.80 19.94
C PRO A 302 -18.53 25.43 18.61
N THR A 303 -19.79 25.84 18.43
CA THR A 303 -20.60 25.58 17.22
C THR A 303 -20.75 26.82 16.32
N GLU A 304 -20.11 27.92 16.71
CA GLU A 304 -20.12 29.19 15.99
C GLU A 304 -19.37 29.12 14.64
N LYS A 305 -19.59 30.12 13.79
CA LYS A 305 -18.88 30.25 12.50
C LYS A 305 -17.53 30.89 12.73
N LEU A 306 -16.47 30.09 12.71
CA LEU A 306 -15.11 30.55 12.95
C LEU A 306 -14.39 30.81 11.64
N LYS A 307 -13.71 31.97 11.54
CA LYS A 307 -12.89 32.34 10.39
C LYS A 307 -11.46 31.86 10.61
N VAL A 308 -10.91 31.14 9.64
CA VAL A 308 -9.52 30.68 9.62
C VAL A 308 -8.86 31.25 8.37
N GLU A 309 -7.75 31.98 8.52
CA GLU A 309 -6.99 32.51 7.39
C GLU A 309 -5.70 31.71 7.19
N LEU A 310 -5.57 31.09 6.00
CA LEU A 310 -4.33 30.46 5.56
C LEU A 310 -3.57 31.40 4.62
N SER A 311 -2.33 31.72 4.96
CA SER A 311 -1.43 32.50 4.11
C SER A 311 -0.70 31.61 3.10
N ASP A 312 -0.82 31.90 1.81
CA ASP A 312 -0.05 31.25 0.72
C ASP A 312 1.41 31.80 0.65
N GLY A 313 1.99 32.06 1.81
CA GLY A 313 3.28 32.72 1.98
C GLY A 313 3.24 34.26 1.90
N GLN A 314 4.40 34.85 2.19
CA GLN A 314 4.62 36.26 2.56
C GLN A 314 4.14 37.32 1.55
N ASN A 315 3.85 36.94 0.30
CA ASN A 315 3.47 37.84 -0.80
C ASN A 315 2.21 37.37 -1.57
N THR A 316 1.32 36.59 -0.93
CA THR A 316 0.10 36.06 -1.56
C THR A 316 -1.14 36.42 -0.72
N ARG A 317 -2.27 36.79 -1.35
CA ARG A 317 -3.54 37.05 -0.65
C ARG A 317 -3.95 35.84 0.21
N SER A 318 -4.17 36.07 1.51
CA SER A 318 -4.68 35.05 2.45
C SER A 318 -5.98 34.42 1.94
N ARG A 319 -6.11 33.11 2.14
CA ARG A 319 -7.34 32.36 1.87
C ARG A 319 -8.13 32.22 3.16
N SER A 320 -9.19 33.01 3.28
CA SER A 320 -10.19 32.88 4.33
C SER A 320 -11.06 31.65 4.13
N TYR A 321 -11.21 30.86 5.20
CA TYR A 321 -12.14 29.76 5.30
C TYR A 321 -13.08 29.98 6.48
N ILE A 322 -14.36 29.68 6.29
CA ILE A 322 -15.37 29.64 7.34
C ILE A 322 -15.54 28.17 7.73
N VAL A 323 -15.22 27.86 8.98
CA VAL A 323 -15.45 26.56 9.62
C VAL A 323 -16.77 26.65 10.40
N THR A 324 -17.59 25.61 10.32
CA THR A 324 -18.82 25.47 11.13
C THR A 324 -18.90 24.05 11.67
N LEU A 325 -19.12 23.92 12.97
CA LEU A 325 -19.23 22.63 13.68
C LEU A 325 -20.66 22.41 14.13
N LYS A 326 -21.22 21.23 13.83
CA LYS A 326 -22.59 20.84 14.21
C LYS A 326 -22.55 19.54 15.01
N PRO A 327 -23.04 19.49 16.25
CA PRO A 327 -23.19 18.24 16.98
C PRO A 327 -24.07 17.27 16.19
N ALA A 328 -23.59 16.05 16.01
CA ALA A 328 -24.22 15.03 15.16
C ALA A 328 -24.64 13.77 15.92
N ASN A 329 -23.86 13.33 16.91
CA ASN A 329 -24.17 12.16 17.74
C ASN A 329 -23.36 12.16 19.06
N GLU A 330 -23.84 11.41 20.07
CA GLU A 330 -23.11 11.10 21.30
C GLU A 330 -22.76 9.61 21.38
N LEU A 331 -21.47 9.32 21.21
CA LEU A 331 -20.92 7.98 21.21
C LEU A 331 -20.62 7.53 22.64
N ASN A 332 -21.67 7.18 23.38
CA ASN A 332 -21.56 6.57 24.71
C ASN A 332 -20.92 5.17 24.59
N LEU A 333 -19.69 5.01 25.09
CA LEU A 333 -18.88 3.80 24.94
C LEU A 333 -19.47 2.57 25.65
N ARG A 334 -20.49 2.74 26.49
CA ARG A 334 -21.14 1.65 27.21
C ARG A 334 -21.79 0.65 26.25
N LYS A 335 -22.40 1.15 25.16
CA LYS A 335 -22.96 0.33 24.07
C LYS A 335 -21.91 -0.63 23.48
N LEU A 336 -20.63 -0.22 23.41
CA LEU A 336 -19.53 -1.07 22.93
C LEU A 336 -19.10 -2.10 23.97
N LYS A 337 -19.05 -1.76 25.27
CA LYS A 337 -18.84 -2.75 26.35
C LYS A 337 -19.94 -3.81 26.35
N ASP A 338 -21.20 -3.38 26.26
CA ASP A 338 -22.36 -4.27 26.31
C ASP A 338 -22.40 -5.18 25.06
N TYR A 339 -21.99 -4.69 23.88
CA TYR A 339 -21.76 -5.50 22.68
C TYR A 339 -20.63 -6.53 22.86
N LEU A 340 -19.46 -6.10 23.37
CA LEU A 340 -18.32 -7.00 23.63
C LEU A 340 -18.61 -8.05 24.71
N SER A 341 -19.59 -7.77 25.59
CA SER A 341 -20.09 -8.70 26.62
C SER A 341 -21.19 -9.62 26.10
N GLY A 342 -21.65 -9.43 24.85
CA GLY A 342 -22.73 -10.21 24.22
C GLY A 342 -24.13 -9.87 24.71
N ILE A 343 -24.30 -8.76 25.45
CA ILE A 343 -25.59 -8.23 25.91
C ILE A 343 -26.29 -7.55 24.74
N LEU A 344 -25.58 -6.68 24.02
CA LEU A 344 -26.05 -6.06 22.78
C LEU A 344 -25.69 -6.96 21.58
N LEU A 345 -26.66 -7.28 20.72
CA LEU A 345 -26.46 -8.14 19.55
C LEU A 345 -26.05 -7.36 18.29
N SER A 346 -26.45 -6.10 18.18
CA SER A 346 -26.09 -5.22 17.07
C SER A 346 -24.70 -4.61 17.27
N ILE A 347 -23.93 -4.47 16.19
CA ILE A 347 -22.59 -3.89 16.23
C ILE A 347 -22.71 -2.36 16.28
N PRO A 348 -22.17 -1.65 17.30
CA PRO A 348 -22.14 -0.19 17.33
C PRO A 348 -21.07 0.34 16.37
N ARG A 349 -21.44 0.47 15.08
CA ARG A 349 -20.55 0.83 13.98
C ARG A 349 -20.05 2.27 14.07
N ASP A 350 -20.92 3.17 14.53
CA ASP A 350 -20.65 4.58 14.83
C ASP A 350 -19.54 4.73 15.88
N ILE A 351 -19.65 4.01 16.99
CA ILE A 351 -18.65 4.02 18.06
C ILE A 351 -17.32 3.42 17.58
N LEU A 352 -17.37 2.27 16.89
CA LEU A 352 -16.17 1.65 16.35
C LEU A 352 -15.47 2.55 15.31
N GLN A 353 -16.22 3.31 14.51
CA GLN A 353 -15.67 4.27 13.56
C GLN A 353 -15.04 5.48 14.27
N GLY A 354 -15.73 6.08 15.25
CA GLY A 354 -15.19 7.19 16.03
C GLY A 354 -13.90 6.81 16.75
N MET A 355 -13.88 5.64 17.41
CA MET A 355 -12.66 5.12 18.05
C MET A 355 -11.56 4.77 17.04
N ASP A 356 -11.88 4.23 15.85
CA ASP A 356 -10.88 3.95 14.80
C ASP A 356 -10.27 5.23 14.22
N VAL A 357 -10.99 6.37 14.22
CA VAL A 357 -10.44 7.70 13.91
C VAL A 357 -9.56 8.22 15.04
N VAL A 358 -9.98 8.12 16.30
CA VAL A 358 -9.17 8.49 17.49
C VAL A 358 -7.83 7.74 17.52
N MET A 359 -7.85 6.42 17.28
CA MET A 359 -6.66 5.57 17.18
C MET A 359 -5.74 5.91 15.99
N LYS A 360 -6.24 6.67 15.01
CA LYS A 360 -5.51 7.12 13.83
C LYS A 360 -5.03 8.56 13.91
N GLU A 361 -5.48 9.35 14.88
CA GLU A 361 -5.20 10.79 14.93
C GLU A 361 -3.70 11.09 15.03
N ASN A 362 -2.96 10.42 15.93
CA ASN A 362 -1.52 10.63 16.09
C ASN A 362 -0.72 10.32 14.80
N PRO A 363 -0.80 9.11 14.20
CA PRO A 363 -0.11 8.84 12.93
C PRO A 363 -0.69 9.63 11.75
N SER A 364 -1.93 10.15 11.81
CA SER A 364 -2.46 11.05 10.77
C SER A 364 -1.90 12.47 10.83
N ARG A 365 -1.29 12.88 11.95
CA ARG A 365 -0.47 14.10 12.04
C ARG A 365 0.96 13.82 11.61
N HIS A 366 1.59 12.81 12.19
CA HIS A 366 3.04 12.65 12.11
C HIS A 366 3.51 11.85 10.88
N MET A 367 2.69 10.94 10.34
CA MET A 367 3.08 10.04 9.25
C MET A 367 2.36 10.34 7.92
N ILE A 368 2.91 9.82 6.82
CA ILE A 368 2.28 9.81 5.49
C ILE A 368 1.14 8.79 5.49
N SER A 369 -0.11 9.27 5.40
CA SER A 369 -1.30 8.43 5.31
C SER A 369 -1.61 8.02 3.87
N VAL A 370 -1.63 6.71 3.59
CA VAL A 370 -2.04 6.13 2.30
C VAL A 370 -3.16 5.10 2.53
N GLY A 371 -4.40 5.55 2.33
CA GLY A 371 -5.62 4.74 2.38
C GLY A 371 -5.99 4.27 3.79
N ARG A 372 -5.32 3.22 4.28
CA ARG A 372 -5.48 2.67 5.66
C ARG A 372 -4.15 2.42 6.36
N SER A 373 -3.05 2.83 5.73
CA SER A 373 -1.68 2.56 6.19
C SER A 373 -0.91 3.87 6.35
N PHE A 374 0.05 3.86 7.27
CA PHE A 374 0.86 5.00 7.66
C PHE A 374 2.34 4.68 7.46
N TYR A 375 3.11 5.64 6.96
CA TYR A 375 4.52 5.48 6.56
C TYR A 375 5.34 6.67 7.07
N PRO A 376 6.58 6.46 7.57
CA PRO A 376 7.44 7.56 8.01
C PRO A 376 7.70 8.55 6.86
N ARG A 377 7.93 9.82 7.19
CA ARG A 377 8.26 10.89 6.24
C ARG A 377 9.73 10.80 5.80
N GLU A 378 10.55 10.34 6.73
CA GLU A 378 11.99 10.17 6.64
C GLU A 378 12.32 9.07 5.62
N CYS A 379 13.27 9.38 4.73
CA CYS A 379 13.80 8.43 3.76
C CYS A 379 15.14 7.88 4.27
N TYR A 380 15.23 6.57 4.48
CA TYR A 380 16.43 5.91 5.03
C TYR A 380 17.33 5.35 3.92
N GLN A 381 18.64 5.43 4.09
CA GLN A 381 19.60 5.02 3.03
C GLN A 381 19.55 3.52 2.73
N GLU A 382 19.22 2.68 3.72
CA GLU A 382 19.05 1.23 3.53
C GLU A 382 17.63 0.82 3.06
N ASP A 383 16.78 1.80 2.73
CA ASP A 383 15.53 1.65 1.97
C ASP A 383 15.62 2.20 0.52
N ASP A 384 16.79 2.68 0.09
CA ASP A 384 16.98 3.23 -1.26
C ASP A 384 16.67 2.20 -2.37
N LEU A 385 15.87 2.60 -3.36
CA LEU A 385 15.52 1.81 -4.54
C LEU A 385 16.18 2.35 -5.83
N GLY A 386 17.09 3.32 -5.71
CA GLY A 386 17.70 4.04 -6.82
C GLY A 386 16.74 5.05 -7.47
N HIS A 387 17.21 5.77 -8.49
CA HIS A 387 16.37 6.59 -9.38
C HIS A 387 15.45 7.63 -8.68
N GLY A 388 15.88 8.19 -7.55
CA GLY A 388 15.03 9.11 -6.76
C GLY A 388 13.86 8.44 -6.03
N ILE A 389 13.84 7.11 -5.93
CA ILE A 389 12.77 6.30 -5.31
C ILE A 389 13.31 5.66 -4.02
N THR A 390 12.46 5.56 -3.00
CA THR A 390 12.71 4.83 -1.76
C THR A 390 11.63 3.79 -1.51
N ALA A 391 11.95 2.71 -0.81
CA ALA A 391 10.96 1.99 -0.04
C ALA A 391 10.59 2.82 1.20
N SER A 392 9.41 2.60 1.76
CA SER A 392 9.08 3.06 3.10
C SER A 392 8.34 1.96 3.85
N ARG A 393 8.79 1.75 5.09
CA ARG A 393 8.42 0.65 5.99
C ARG A 393 7.36 1.17 6.96
N GLY A 394 6.10 0.96 6.61
CA GLY A 394 4.96 1.46 7.37
C GLY A 394 4.11 0.35 7.99
N PHE A 395 2.91 0.72 8.44
CA PHE A 395 1.93 -0.22 8.97
C PHE A 395 0.51 0.09 8.51
N GLN A 396 -0.31 -0.95 8.33
CA GLN A 396 -1.75 -0.84 8.28
C GLN A 396 -2.31 -1.05 9.70
N GLN A 397 -3.19 -0.15 10.16
CA GLN A 397 -3.87 -0.33 11.45
C GLN A 397 -5.40 -0.39 11.34
N SER A 398 -6.03 -1.05 12.30
CA SER A 398 -7.47 -1.30 12.33
C SER A 398 -7.95 -1.65 13.74
N LEU A 399 -8.94 -0.93 14.26
CA LEU A 399 -9.62 -1.29 15.49
C LEU A 399 -10.63 -2.44 15.24
N LYS A 400 -10.66 -3.44 16.12
CA LYS A 400 -11.44 -4.68 15.95
C LYS A 400 -12.10 -5.14 17.26
N PRO A 401 -13.41 -5.44 17.28
CA PRO A 401 -14.00 -6.22 18.36
C PRO A 401 -13.54 -7.69 18.27
N THR A 402 -13.25 -8.31 19.41
CA THR A 402 -12.84 -9.72 19.52
C THR A 402 -13.54 -10.38 20.71
N SER A 403 -13.48 -11.72 20.78
CA SER A 403 -13.95 -12.47 21.96
C SER A 403 -13.09 -12.29 23.22
N GLN A 404 -12.06 -11.43 23.18
CA GLN A 404 -11.25 -11.01 24.33
C GLN A 404 -11.46 -9.51 24.66
N GLY A 405 -12.46 -8.86 24.04
CA GLY A 405 -12.68 -7.43 24.11
C GLY A 405 -12.22 -6.68 22.87
N LEU A 406 -12.04 -5.37 22.99
CA LEU A 406 -11.56 -4.50 21.91
C LEU A 406 -10.06 -4.70 21.69
N ALA A 407 -9.60 -4.67 20.44
CA ALA A 407 -8.18 -4.78 20.13
C ALA A 407 -7.75 -4.01 18.88
N LEU A 408 -6.54 -3.48 18.89
CA LEU A 408 -5.86 -2.87 17.77
C LEU A 408 -5.14 -3.96 16.98
N GLY A 409 -5.53 -4.18 15.72
CA GLY A 409 -4.78 -5.01 14.79
C GLY A 409 -3.86 -4.16 13.92
N LEU A 410 -2.55 -4.34 14.04
CA LEU A 410 -1.51 -3.61 13.30
C LEU A 410 -0.65 -4.60 12.50
N ASP A 411 -0.49 -4.38 11.20
CA ASP A 411 0.34 -5.24 10.34
C ASP A 411 1.34 -4.44 9.49
N TYR A 412 2.50 -5.04 9.25
CA TYR A 412 3.63 -4.43 8.57
C TYR A 412 3.39 -4.30 7.06
N SER A 413 3.61 -3.10 6.53
CA SER A 413 3.44 -2.76 5.12
C SER A 413 4.72 -2.14 4.54
N VAL A 414 4.94 -2.32 3.24
CA VAL A 414 6.03 -1.67 2.51
C VAL A 414 5.51 -1.18 1.17
N LEU A 415 5.74 0.09 0.87
CA LEU A 415 5.44 0.71 -0.43
C LEU A 415 6.66 1.43 -0.98
N SER A 416 6.69 1.61 -2.30
CA SER A 416 7.62 2.49 -3.01
C SER A 416 7.08 3.92 -3.08
N PHE A 417 7.92 4.90 -2.77
CA PHE A 417 7.63 6.33 -2.81
C PHE A 417 8.74 7.10 -3.53
N LEU A 418 8.39 8.21 -4.17
CA LEU A 418 9.36 9.21 -4.60
C LEU A 418 9.99 9.88 -3.38
N LYS A 419 11.30 10.08 -3.41
CA LYS A 419 12.03 10.87 -2.40
C LYS A 419 11.70 12.36 -2.58
N PRO A 420 11.61 13.14 -1.49
CA PRO A 420 11.40 14.59 -1.57
C PRO A 420 12.70 15.31 -1.99
N LEU A 421 13.00 15.28 -3.30
CA LEU A 421 14.21 15.83 -3.89
C LEU A 421 13.91 17.10 -4.72
N PRO A 422 14.85 18.07 -4.81
CA PRO A 422 14.79 19.12 -5.82
C PRO A 422 14.66 18.52 -7.23
N VAL A 423 13.81 19.11 -8.09
CA VAL A 423 13.44 18.48 -9.37
C VAL A 423 14.65 18.20 -10.26
N ILE A 424 15.61 19.12 -10.37
CA ILE A 424 16.86 18.89 -11.13
C ILE A 424 17.70 17.74 -10.57
N VAL A 425 17.68 17.51 -9.24
CA VAL A 425 18.38 16.39 -8.60
C VAL A 425 17.62 15.07 -8.82
N PHE A 426 16.29 15.10 -8.78
CA PHE A 426 15.46 13.94 -9.13
C PHE A 426 15.71 13.50 -10.58
N LEU A 427 15.63 14.42 -11.55
CA LEU A 427 15.84 14.10 -12.97
C LEU A 427 17.22 13.46 -13.23
N LYS A 428 18.29 14.02 -12.63
CA LYS A 428 19.67 13.48 -12.69
C LYS A 428 19.83 12.10 -12.04
N GLN A 429 18.91 11.66 -11.19
CA GLN A 429 18.87 10.29 -10.66
C GLN A 429 17.95 9.38 -11.49
N HIS A 430 16.80 9.90 -11.92
CA HIS A 430 15.74 9.09 -12.53
C HIS A 430 16.05 8.73 -13.98
N ILE A 431 16.49 9.71 -14.78
CA ILE A 431 16.78 9.57 -16.21
C ILE A 431 18.29 9.32 -16.38
N PRO A 432 18.72 8.14 -16.90
CA PRO A 432 20.13 7.89 -17.19
C PRO A 432 20.70 8.92 -18.17
N GLU A 433 21.97 9.31 -17.99
CA GLU A 433 22.70 10.26 -18.85
C GLU A 433 22.08 11.67 -18.98
N PHE A 434 21.07 12.01 -18.18
CA PHE A 434 20.41 13.32 -18.24
C PHE A 434 21.37 14.47 -17.90
N SER A 435 21.57 15.35 -18.88
CA SER A 435 22.26 16.63 -18.71
C SER A 435 21.31 17.80 -18.92
N THR A 436 21.49 18.84 -18.10
CA THR A 436 20.78 20.12 -18.25
C THR A 436 21.29 20.98 -19.41
N SER A 437 22.47 20.67 -19.98
CA SER A 437 22.95 21.33 -21.20
C SER A 437 22.13 20.94 -22.44
N ASP A 438 21.75 19.67 -22.52
CA ASP A 438 21.18 19.05 -23.71
C ASP A 438 19.67 18.84 -23.54
N PHE A 439 19.02 19.68 -22.73
CA PHE A 439 17.66 19.44 -22.22
C PHE A 439 16.64 19.07 -23.30
N ARG A 440 16.71 19.72 -24.49
CA ARG A 440 15.83 19.44 -25.64
C ARG A 440 15.82 17.95 -26.05
N ARG A 441 16.92 17.21 -25.88
CA ARG A 441 17.01 15.77 -26.17
C ARG A 441 16.15 14.93 -25.23
N TRP A 442 15.99 15.37 -23.99
CA TRP A 442 15.35 14.62 -22.89
C TRP A 442 13.96 15.16 -22.52
N SER A 443 13.42 16.08 -23.33
CA SER A 443 12.21 16.84 -22.97
C SER A 443 10.99 15.94 -22.79
N GLN A 444 10.89 14.83 -23.54
CA GLN A 444 9.79 13.88 -23.41
C GLN A 444 9.93 13.04 -22.14
N GLU A 445 11.12 12.52 -21.86
CA GLU A 445 11.43 11.73 -20.67
C GLU A 445 11.27 12.55 -19.38
N VAL A 446 11.61 13.84 -19.42
CA VAL A 446 11.35 14.78 -18.32
C VAL A 446 9.86 15.03 -18.14
N MET A 447 9.07 15.15 -19.21
CA MET A 447 7.61 15.24 -19.11
C MET A 447 6.99 13.97 -18.54
N ASP A 448 7.34 12.80 -19.07
CA ASP A 448 6.82 11.50 -18.63
C ASP A 448 7.18 11.19 -17.17
N ALA A 449 8.34 11.67 -16.69
CA ALA A 449 8.78 11.52 -15.30
C ALA A 449 8.16 12.54 -14.32
N LEU A 450 7.60 13.67 -14.78
CA LEU A 450 7.14 14.77 -13.91
C LEU A 450 5.65 15.08 -13.97
N ILE A 451 4.96 14.84 -15.10
CA ILE A 451 3.56 15.25 -15.26
C ILE A 451 2.67 14.52 -14.24
N GLY A 452 1.83 15.28 -13.55
CA GLY A 452 0.95 14.79 -12.49
C GLY A 452 1.61 14.63 -11.12
N LEU A 453 2.94 14.78 -11.00
CA LEU A 453 3.61 14.84 -9.70
C LEU A 453 3.33 16.18 -9.00
N GLN A 454 3.42 16.18 -7.69
CA GLN A 454 3.31 17.36 -6.82
C GLN A 454 4.68 17.89 -6.41
N VAL A 455 4.82 19.21 -6.41
CA VAL A 455 5.97 19.96 -5.88
C VAL A 455 5.54 21.01 -4.86
N THR A 456 6.42 21.30 -3.90
CA THR A 456 6.48 22.60 -3.19
C THR A 456 7.49 23.50 -3.89
N VAL A 457 7.44 24.81 -3.60
CA VAL A 457 8.31 25.81 -4.21
C VAL A 457 9.17 26.50 -3.14
N THR A 458 10.43 26.79 -3.45
CA THR A 458 11.40 27.37 -2.49
C THR A 458 11.45 28.89 -2.48
N HIS A 459 10.99 29.55 -3.55
CA HIS A 459 11.04 31.02 -3.70
C HIS A 459 10.08 31.80 -2.78
N ARG A 460 9.30 31.11 -1.95
CA ARG A 460 8.43 31.69 -0.92
C ARG A 460 8.20 30.67 0.18
N VAL A 461 8.03 31.15 1.41
CA VAL A 461 7.63 30.31 2.55
C VAL A 461 6.18 29.86 2.35
N THR A 462 5.94 28.65 1.84
CA THR A 462 4.59 28.10 1.66
C THR A 462 4.59 26.57 1.73
N GLU A 463 3.56 26.01 2.36
CA GLU A 463 3.26 24.57 2.34
C GLU A 463 2.35 24.18 1.16
N GLN A 464 2.00 25.13 0.29
CA GLN A 464 1.14 24.85 -0.86
C GLN A 464 1.80 23.83 -1.81
N ARG A 465 1.10 22.71 -2.01
CA ARG A 465 1.45 21.67 -2.98
C ARG A 465 0.87 22.03 -4.36
N PHE A 466 1.67 21.93 -5.40
CA PHE A 466 1.29 22.21 -6.79
C PHE A 466 1.49 20.97 -7.67
N THR A 467 0.48 20.57 -8.43
CA THR A 467 0.64 19.52 -9.45
C THR A 467 1.34 20.10 -10.69
N ILE A 468 2.35 19.42 -11.21
CA ILE A 468 3.00 19.74 -12.49
C ILE A 468 2.04 19.36 -13.62
N SER A 469 1.66 20.31 -14.47
CA SER A 469 0.83 20.07 -15.66
C SER A 469 1.66 19.84 -16.93
N GLY A 470 2.89 20.34 -16.96
CA GLY A 470 3.83 20.18 -18.08
C GLY A 470 5.04 21.09 -17.95
N LEU A 471 5.75 21.27 -19.06
CA LEU A 471 6.83 22.24 -19.22
C LEU A 471 6.30 23.52 -19.90
N THR A 472 7.11 24.57 -19.92
CA THR A 472 6.87 25.74 -20.80
C THR A 472 7.38 25.49 -22.21
N ASP A 473 6.73 26.09 -23.20
CA ASP A 473 7.14 26.02 -24.62
C ASP A 473 8.48 26.73 -24.88
N GLU A 474 8.78 27.75 -24.06
CA GLU A 474 9.98 28.59 -24.07
C GLU A 474 10.95 28.23 -22.93
N ILE A 475 12.23 28.59 -23.09
CA ILE A 475 13.25 28.47 -22.04
C ILE A 475 13.14 29.59 -21.01
N THR A 476 13.61 29.33 -19.79
CA THR A 476 13.50 30.22 -18.61
C THR A 476 13.99 31.65 -18.86
N ARG A 477 15.01 31.82 -19.72
CA ARG A 477 15.56 33.10 -20.18
C ARG A 477 14.56 33.97 -20.95
N ASP A 478 13.76 33.34 -21.81
CA ASP A 478 13.00 34.03 -22.86
C ASP A 478 11.53 34.29 -22.46
N ILE A 479 11.03 33.56 -21.44
CA ILE A 479 9.67 33.73 -20.91
C ILE A 479 9.49 35.14 -20.35
N SER A 480 8.54 35.88 -20.91
CA SER A 480 7.97 37.09 -20.28
C SER A 480 6.50 36.88 -19.91
N PHE A 481 5.98 37.75 -19.03
CA PHE A 481 4.56 37.82 -18.73
C PHE A 481 4.15 39.20 -18.23
N ASP A 482 2.87 39.51 -18.38
CA ASP A 482 2.31 40.80 -17.97
C ASP A 482 1.94 40.78 -16.49
N ILE A 483 2.57 41.65 -15.70
CA ILE A 483 2.22 41.91 -14.32
C ILE A 483 1.05 42.89 -14.32
N LEU A 484 -0.12 42.40 -13.90
CA LEU A 484 -1.29 43.23 -13.60
C LEU A 484 -1.17 43.75 -12.16
N ASP A 485 -1.30 45.07 -12.00
CA ASP A 485 -1.45 45.71 -10.70
C ASP A 485 -2.67 45.13 -9.94
N PRO A 486 -2.53 44.66 -8.69
CA PRO A 486 -3.64 44.21 -7.85
C PRO A 486 -4.77 45.24 -7.62
N GLU A 487 -4.50 46.53 -7.82
CA GLU A 487 -5.47 47.65 -7.71
C GLU A 487 -5.98 48.17 -9.07
N GLY A 488 -5.36 47.77 -10.18
CA GLY A 488 -5.77 48.12 -11.55
C GLY A 488 -5.56 49.59 -11.95
N LYS A 489 -4.64 50.31 -11.30
CA LYS A 489 -4.29 51.71 -11.58
C LYS A 489 -3.24 51.82 -12.69
N ASP A 490 -2.22 50.96 -12.64
CA ASP A 490 -1.13 50.95 -13.61
C ASP A 490 -1.42 50.01 -14.80
N PRO A 491 -0.94 50.34 -16.02
CA PRO A 491 -1.05 49.47 -17.19
C PRO A 491 -0.23 48.18 -17.00
N PRO A 492 -0.56 47.09 -17.73
CA PRO A 492 0.15 45.81 -17.60
C PRO A 492 1.66 45.96 -17.91
N LYS A 493 2.52 45.75 -16.91
CA LYS A 493 3.98 45.78 -17.10
C LYS A 493 4.43 44.41 -17.58
N ASN A 494 4.84 44.29 -18.84
CA ASN A 494 5.53 43.10 -19.32
C ASN A 494 6.91 42.99 -18.63
N VAL A 495 7.22 41.84 -18.02
CA VAL A 495 8.49 41.60 -17.32
C VAL A 495 9.03 40.22 -17.67
N GLY A 496 10.34 40.12 -17.88
CA GLY A 496 11.04 38.85 -18.06
C GLY A 496 11.05 38.04 -16.77
N LEU A 497 10.84 36.73 -16.87
CA LEU A 497 10.71 35.85 -15.70
C LEU A 497 11.98 35.85 -14.83
N VAL A 498 13.16 35.94 -15.44
CA VAL A 498 14.44 36.05 -14.72
C VAL A 498 14.51 37.30 -13.86
N ASP A 499 14.14 38.46 -14.42
CA ASP A 499 14.18 39.73 -13.71
C ASP A 499 13.11 39.80 -12.61
N TYR A 500 11.90 39.28 -12.88
CA TYR A 500 10.85 39.16 -11.86
C TYR A 500 11.29 38.35 -10.63
N PHE A 501 11.97 37.22 -10.83
CA PHE A 501 12.46 36.41 -9.70
C PHE A 501 13.58 37.11 -8.92
N LYS A 502 14.43 37.88 -9.62
CA LYS A 502 15.51 38.68 -9.03
C LYS A 502 14.98 39.90 -8.26
N GLU A 503 14.10 40.70 -8.87
CA GLU A 503 13.50 41.90 -8.27
C GLU A 503 12.59 41.55 -7.07
N LYS A 504 11.74 40.53 -7.18
CA LYS A 504 10.68 40.26 -6.20
C LYS A 504 11.05 39.30 -5.08
N TYR A 505 11.94 38.35 -5.35
CA TYR A 505 12.33 37.31 -4.38
C TYR A 505 13.83 37.34 -4.04
N GLY A 506 14.62 38.22 -4.66
CA GLY A 506 16.08 38.27 -4.47
C GLY A 506 16.81 37.05 -5.03
N MET A 507 16.18 36.24 -5.89
CA MET A 507 16.73 34.97 -6.36
C MET A 507 17.28 35.08 -7.78
N GLU A 508 18.57 34.80 -7.94
CA GLU A 508 19.18 34.60 -9.26
C GLU A 508 18.91 33.16 -9.73
N ILE A 509 18.36 33.03 -10.95
CA ILE A 509 18.16 31.76 -11.65
C ILE A 509 19.49 31.29 -12.22
N THR A 510 19.87 30.03 -11.98
CA THR A 510 21.07 29.41 -12.55
C THR A 510 20.76 28.80 -13.93
N TYR A 511 19.66 28.07 -14.03
CA TYR A 511 19.33 27.24 -15.20
C TYR A 511 18.46 28.02 -16.20
N LYS A 512 19.03 29.09 -16.79
CA LYS A 512 18.32 30.01 -17.70
C LYS A 512 17.92 29.35 -19.03
N ASP A 513 18.63 28.29 -19.46
CA ASP A 513 18.52 27.72 -20.81
C ASP A 513 17.69 26.41 -20.89
N ILE A 514 16.89 26.13 -19.87
CA ILE A 514 15.91 25.03 -19.83
C ILE A 514 14.49 25.58 -19.59
N PRO A 515 13.41 24.84 -19.91
CA PRO A 515 12.04 25.25 -19.59
C PRO A 515 11.75 25.38 -18.09
N CYS A 516 10.74 26.20 -17.76
CA CYS A 516 10.11 26.19 -16.45
C CYS A 516 9.13 25.01 -16.31
N LEU A 517 8.75 24.68 -15.08
CA LEU A 517 7.58 23.84 -14.82
C LEU A 517 6.31 24.70 -14.88
N SER A 518 5.27 24.21 -15.56
CA SER A 518 3.93 24.76 -15.47
C SER A 518 3.19 24.08 -14.31
N LEU A 519 2.67 24.87 -13.37
CA LEU A 519 2.15 24.38 -12.08
C LEU A 519 0.67 24.72 -11.86
N GLY A 520 -0.16 23.69 -11.71
CA GLY A 520 -1.60 23.79 -11.48
C GLY A 520 -2.42 23.67 -12.78
N ASN A 521 -3.62 24.25 -12.79
CA ASN A 521 -4.54 24.13 -13.92
C ASN A 521 -4.25 25.20 -14.98
N ASN A 522 -4.27 24.81 -16.26
CA ASN A 522 -3.97 25.62 -17.45
C ASN A 522 -4.77 26.94 -17.60
N ILE A 523 -5.79 27.17 -16.76
CA ILE A 523 -6.56 28.43 -16.65
C ILE A 523 -5.69 29.58 -16.10
N ARG A 524 -4.63 29.29 -15.34
CA ARG A 524 -3.64 30.28 -14.89
C ARG A 524 -2.23 29.74 -15.10
N LYS A 525 -1.48 30.34 -16.04
CA LYS A 525 -0.04 30.09 -16.19
C LYS A 525 0.66 30.47 -14.88
N ASN A 526 1.35 29.50 -14.28
CA ASN A 526 2.13 29.66 -13.05
C ASN A 526 3.44 28.91 -13.28
N ASN A 527 4.36 29.61 -13.94
CA ASN A 527 5.60 29.06 -14.45
C ASN A 527 6.69 29.26 -13.40
N VAL A 528 7.32 28.17 -12.95
CA VAL A 528 8.36 28.21 -11.91
C VAL A 528 9.63 27.48 -12.41
N PRO A 529 10.82 28.09 -12.30
CA PRO A 529 12.08 27.44 -12.66
C PRO A 529 12.27 26.11 -11.91
N MET A 530 12.78 25.08 -12.61
CA MET A 530 12.92 23.73 -12.04
C MET A 530 13.80 23.68 -10.78
N GLU A 531 14.77 24.59 -10.66
CA GLU A 531 15.67 24.69 -9.50
C GLU A 531 14.97 25.21 -8.23
N PHE A 532 13.80 25.86 -8.36
CA PHE A 532 12.99 26.35 -7.23
C PHE A 532 11.83 25.41 -6.86
N CYS A 533 11.85 24.16 -7.34
CA CYS A 533 10.82 23.16 -7.13
C CYS A 533 11.38 21.89 -6.45
N ILE A 534 10.68 21.39 -5.42
CA ILE A 534 11.03 20.17 -4.68
C ILE A 534 9.85 19.21 -4.73
N LEU A 535 10.10 17.93 -5.06
CA LEU A 535 9.07 16.90 -5.04
C LEU A 535 8.47 16.73 -3.65
N VAL A 536 7.15 16.62 -3.58
CA VAL A 536 6.42 16.39 -2.33
C VAL A 536 6.60 14.94 -1.86
N GLU A 537 6.84 14.77 -0.57
CA GLU A 537 6.84 13.47 0.13
C GLU A 537 5.54 12.67 -0.03
N GLY A 538 5.61 11.35 0.16
CA GLY A 538 4.41 10.49 0.18
C GLY A 538 3.75 10.25 -1.17
N GLN A 539 4.37 10.68 -2.26
CA GLN A 539 3.95 10.33 -3.62
C GLN A 539 4.36 8.89 -3.95
N ARG A 540 3.37 7.98 -3.94
CA ARG A 540 3.61 6.55 -4.18
C ARG A 540 4.06 6.31 -5.62
N TYR A 541 5.23 5.71 -5.79
CA TYR A 541 5.71 5.24 -7.08
C TYR A 541 5.11 3.85 -7.40
N PRO A 542 4.56 3.58 -8.60
CA PRO A 542 4.05 2.26 -8.99
C PRO A 542 5.15 1.19 -8.94
N LYS A 543 4.85 0.02 -8.36
CA LYS A 543 5.81 -1.09 -8.27
C LYS A 543 6.07 -1.73 -9.64
N GLU A 544 5.13 -1.51 -10.56
CA GLU A 544 5.09 -1.98 -11.94
C GLU A 544 6.15 -1.28 -12.83
N TYR A 545 6.58 -0.08 -12.43
CA TYR A 545 7.60 0.71 -13.15
C TYR A 545 8.98 0.65 -12.48
N LEU A 546 9.12 -0.10 -11.38
CA LEU A 546 10.43 -0.34 -10.75
C LEU A 546 11.28 -1.24 -11.65
N HIS A 547 12.55 -0.88 -11.82
CA HIS A 547 13.52 -1.79 -12.43
C HIS A 547 13.65 -3.09 -11.60
N ARG A 548 14.11 -4.17 -12.24
CA ARG A 548 14.12 -5.53 -11.71
C ARG A 548 14.63 -5.66 -10.27
N ASP A 549 15.78 -5.04 -9.99
CA ASP A 549 16.49 -5.25 -8.73
C ASP A 549 15.87 -4.47 -7.56
N ALA A 550 15.40 -3.24 -7.81
CA ALA A 550 14.52 -2.50 -6.91
C ALA A 550 13.20 -3.26 -6.64
N ALA A 551 12.55 -3.80 -7.67
CA ALA A 551 11.35 -4.61 -7.50
C ALA A 551 11.62 -5.87 -6.65
N GLN A 552 12.78 -6.51 -6.83
CA GLN A 552 13.22 -7.65 -6.02
C GLN A 552 13.65 -7.25 -4.60
N LEU A 553 14.19 -6.05 -4.39
CA LEU A 553 14.51 -5.49 -3.08
C LEU A 553 13.24 -5.16 -2.29
N LEU A 554 12.32 -4.40 -2.88
CA LEU A 554 10.99 -4.11 -2.32
C LEU A 554 10.25 -5.41 -1.96
N LYS A 555 10.22 -6.40 -2.87
CA LYS A 555 9.60 -7.71 -2.62
C LYS A 555 10.25 -8.45 -1.43
N ARG A 556 11.59 -8.40 -1.29
CA ARG A 556 12.29 -8.97 -0.12
C ARG A 556 11.90 -8.24 1.17
N MET A 557 11.80 -6.91 1.14
CA MET A 557 11.38 -6.10 2.30
C MET A 557 9.92 -6.39 2.71
N SER A 558 9.00 -6.55 1.77
CA SER A 558 7.59 -6.91 2.05
C SER A 558 7.46 -8.31 2.65
N MET A 559 8.27 -9.27 2.17
CA MET A 559 8.29 -10.67 2.62
C MET A 559 9.22 -10.91 3.83
N ALA A 560 9.25 -9.95 4.78
CA ALA A 560 10.02 -10.08 6.02
C ALA A 560 9.69 -11.37 6.79
N LEU A 561 10.72 -12.05 7.32
CA LEU A 561 10.55 -13.29 8.06
C LEU A 561 9.69 -13.07 9.33
N PRO A 562 8.97 -14.09 9.85
CA PRO A 562 8.04 -13.90 10.96
C PRO A 562 8.66 -13.30 12.23
N LYS A 563 9.95 -13.54 12.50
CA LYS A 563 10.68 -12.92 13.61
C LYS A 563 10.87 -11.41 13.38
N ASP A 564 11.32 -11.04 12.19
CA ASP A 564 11.68 -9.66 11.86
C ASP A 564 10.41 -8.81 11.65
N ARG A 565 9.36 -9.41 11.05
CA ARG A 565 8.01 -8.82 10.99
C ARG A 565 7.42 -8.61 12.39
N LYS A 566 7.60 -9.56 13.31
CA LYS A 566 7.20 -9.38 14.72
C LYS A 566 7.91 -8.17 15.33
N ASN A 567 9.24 -8.11 15.23
CA ASN A 567 10.05 -7.05 15.82
C ASN A 567 9.60 -5.67 15.31
N LYS A 568 9.52 -5.50 13.98
CA LYS A 568 9.04 -4.27 13.34
C LYS A 568 7.64 -3.85 13.78
N ILE A 569 6.70 -4.79 13.91
CA ILE A 569 5.35 -4.49 14.42
C ILE A 569 5.38 -4.08 15.90
N CYS A 570 6.23 -4.67 16.73
CA CYS A 570 6.42 -4.25 18.12
C CYS A 570 7.09 -2.87 18.23
N GLU A 571 8.03 -2.55 17.35
CA GLU A 571 8.67 -1.22 17.23
C GLU A 571 7.62 -0.16 16.83
N MET A 572 6.83 -0.41 15.79
CA MET A 572 5.78 0.50 15.28
C MET A 572 4.63 0.77 16.27
N VAL A 573 4.38 -0.13 17.23
CA VAL A 573 3.41 0.08 18.33
C VAL A 573 4.03 0.88 19.49
N GLN A 574 5.34 0.96 19.57
CA GLN A 574 6.07 1.70 20.61
C GLN A 574 6.54 3.09 20.16
N ALA A 575 6.68 3.31 18.85
CA ALA A 575 7.08 4.58 18.24
C ALA A 575 6.15 5.76 18.59
N GLU A 576 6.73 6.97 18.57
CA GLU A 576 6.11 8.23 18.99
C GLU A 576 5.12 8.79 17.95
N ASP A 577 5.41 8.58 16.65
CA ASP A 577 4.50 8.82 15.53
C ASP A 577 3.42 7.72 15.39
N GLY A 578 3.65 6.56 16.00
CA GLY A 578 2.78 5.39 15.94
C GLY A 578 1.43 5.55 16.67
N PRO A 579 0.55 4.52 16.65
CA PRO A 579 -0.82 4.61 17.18
C PRO A 579 -0.94 4.72 18.70
N CYS A 580 0.19 4.67 19.41
CA CYS A 580 0.27 4.68 20.87
C CYS A 580 1.34 5.69 21.38
N GLY A 581 1.67 6.68 20.55
CA GLY A 581 2.42 7.88 20.92
C GLY A 581 1.50 9.12 20.94
N GLY A 582 2.04 10.25 21.39
CA GLY A 582 1.25 11.41 21.78
C GLY A 582 0.30 11.13 22.96
N ASP A 583 -0.58 12.09 23.27
CA ASP A 583 -1.53 11.99 24.40
C ASP A 583 -2.99 11.72 23.97
N THR A 584 -3.28 11.70 22.65
CA THR A 584 -4.67 11.70 22.17
C THR A 584 -5.45 10.49 22.68
N ILE A 585 -4.93 9.26 22.56
CA ILE A 585 -5.69 8.08 23.00
C ILE A 585 -5.91 8.09 24.53
N GLN A 586 -4.95 8.62 25.30
CA GLN A 586 -5.03 8.77 26.76
C GLN A 586 -6.11 9.78 27.16
N ASN A 587 -6.20 10.93 26.48
CA ASN A 587 -7.25 11.93 26.70
C ASN A 587 -8.64 11.38 26.35
N PHE A 588 -8.74 10.49 25.36
CA PHE A 588 -9.95 9.73 25.06
C PHE A 588 -10.21 8.56 26.04
N THR A 589 -9.42 8.43 27.11
CA THR A 589 -9.47 7.35 28.11
C THR A 589 -9.25 5.94 27.55
N VAL A 590 -8.52 5.84 26.44
CA VAL A 590 -8.16 4.60 25.74
C VAL A 590 -6.70 4.22 26.05
N GLN A 591 -6.46 2.94 26.34
CA GLN A 591 -5.14 2.40 26.64
C GLN A 591 -4.88 1.13 25.80
N VAL A 592 -3.76 1.10 25.08
CA VAL A 592 -3.32 -0.08 24.31
C VAL A 592 -2.24 -0.83 25.06
N PHE A 593 -2.39 -2.16 25.19
CA PHE A 593 -1.31 -3.02 25.65
C PHE A 593 -0.31 -3.25 24.51
N LYS A 594 0.89 -2.65 24.59
CA LYS A 594 1.92 -2.67 23.53
C LYS A 594 2.57 -4.04 23.25
N ASN A 595 2.11 -5.12 23.91
CA ASN A 595 2.58 -6.49 23.69
C ASN A 595 1.61 -7.28 22.77
N MET A 596 2.16 -8.06 21.84
CA MET A 596 1.37 -8.97 20.99
C MET A 596 0.59 -9.98 21.83
N THR A 597 -0.70 -10.16 21.53
CA THR A 597 -1.55 -11.10 22.27
C THR A 597 -1.06 -12.55 22.10
N PRO A 598 -0.82 -13.29 23.20
CA PRO A 598 -0.62 -14.74 23.14
C PRO A 598 -1.96 -15.46 22.98
N VAL A 599 -2.04 -16.39 22.02
CA VAL A 599 -3.26 -17.20 21.76
C VAL A 599 -2.91 -18.67 21.57
N VAL A 600 -3.81 -19.56 21.99
CA VAL A 600 -3.62 -21.02 21.82
C VAL A 600 -4.09 -21.44 20.43
N GLY A 601 -3.13 -21.63 19.53
CA GLY A 601 -3.33 -22.25 18.23
C GLY A 601 -3.51 -23.77 18.33
N ARG A 602 -4.07 -24.36 17.27
CA ARG A 602 -4.29 -25.81 17.15
C ARG A 602 -3.87 -26.28 15.77
N VAL A 603 -3.10 -27.37 15.70
CA VAL A 603 -2.72 -28.02 14.43
C VAL A 603 -3.73 -29.13 14.15
N LEU A 604 -4.43 -29.02 13.02
CA LEU A 604 -5.29 -30.09 12.53
C LEU A 604 -4.43 -31.23 11.96
N GLY A 605 -4.90 -32.47 12.07
CA GLY A 605 -4.24 -33.59 11.39
C GLY A 605 -4.31 -33.40 9.87
N PRO A 606 -3.24 -33.67 9.11
CA PRO A 606 -3.30 -33.61 7.66
C PRO A 606 -4.27 -34.69 7.12
N PRO A 607 -5.02 -34.41 6.03
CA PRO A 607 -5.89 -35.40 5.43
C PRO A 607 -5.09 -36.59 4.86
N LYS A 608 -5.69 -37.77 4.94
CA LYS A 608 -5.19 -38.97 4.25
C LYS A 608 -5.61 -38.91 2.78
N LEU A 609 -4.66 -39.00 1.85
CA LEU A 609 -4.95 -39.01 0.41
C LEU A 609 -5.16 -40.46 -0.05
N ARG A 610 -6.19 -40.70 -0.88
CA ARG A 610 -6.39 -41.97 -1.58
C ARG A 610 -5.86 -41.82 -3.00
N LEU A 611 -4.83 -42.60 -3.33
CA LEU A 611 -4.16 -42.62 -4.64
C LEU A 611 -3.98 -44.08 -5.06
N ARG A 612 -3.54 -44.33 -6.28
CA ARG A 612 -3.02 -45.65 -6.69
C ARG A 612 -1.51 -45.69 -6.56
N ASP A 613 -0.94 -46.86 -6.34
CA ASP A 613 0.50 -47.10 -6.50
C ASP A 613 0.84 -47.44 -7.97
N SER A 614 2.11 -47.75 -8.22
CA SER A 614 2.60 -48.21 -9.54
C SER A 614 1.91 -49.48 -10.05
N ASN A 615 1.32 -50.28 -9.17
CA ASN A 615 0.63 -51.53 -9.48
C ASN A 615 -0.90 -51.33 -9.61
N GLY A 616 -1.37 -50.07 -9.64
CA GLY A 616 -2.79 -49.72 -9.72
C GLY A 616 -3.58 -49.92 -8.42
N THR A 617 -2.95 -50.36 -7.33
CA THR A 617 -3.61 -50.72 -6.06
C THR A 617 -3.87 -49.49 -5.21
N LEU A 618 -5.02 -49.45 -4.53
CA LEU A 618 -5.48 -48.30 -3.74
C LEU A 618 -4.61 -48.11 -2.47
N THR A 619 -3.72 -47.12 -2.53
CA THR A 619 -2.77 -46.80 -1.46
C THR A 619 -3.16 -45.52 -0.72
N VAL A 620 -3.19 -45.59 0.61
CA VAL A 620 -3.45 -44.43 1.47
C VAL A 620 -2.16 -43.66 1.74
N SER A 621 -1.97 -42.54 1.03
CA SER A 621 -0.81 -41.66 1.18
C SER A 621 -1.02 -40.64 2.30
N CYS A 622 -0.14 -40.65 3.29
CA CYS A 622 0.01 -39.55 4.25
C CYS A 622 0.73 -38.37 3.59
N VAL A 623 0.23 -37.15 3.84
CA VAL A 623 0.94 -35.90 3.54
C VAL A 623 2.11 -35.72 4.54
N ASP A 624 3.22 -35.13 4.11
CA ASP A 624 4.35 -34.76 4.99
C ASP A 624 3.84 -33.90 6.16
N LYS A 625 4.07 -34.37 7.41
CA LYS A 625 3.53 -33.77 8.63
C LYS A 625 4.13 -32.41 8.98
N ASP A 626 5.38 -32.14 8.55
CA ASP A 626 6.11 -30.91 8.88
C ASP A 626 6.03 -29.88 7.76
N LYS A 627 6.06 -30.35 6.50
CA LYS A 627 6.01 -29.49 5.31
C LYS A 627 4.60 -29.25 4.80
N CYS A 628 3.62 -30.06 5.23
CA CYS A 628 2.25 -30.08 4.69
C CYS A 628 2.22 -30.28 3.17
N GLN A 629 3.06 -31.19 2.66
CA GLN A 629 3.38 -31.35 1.24
C GLN A 629 3.22 -32.80 0.77
N TRP A 630 2.91 -32.97 -0.52
CA TRP A 630 2.79 -34.26 -1.21
C TRP A 630 3.08 -34.08 -2.70
N ASN A 631 3.30 -35.19 -3.39
CA ASN A 631 3.46 -35.30 -4.85
C ASN A 631 2.96 -36.68 -5.33
N LEU A 632 2.99 -36.92 -6.64
CA LEU A 632 2.62 -38.19 -7.29
C LEU A 632 3.83 -39.09 -7.60
N THR A 633 5.00 -38.86 -6.99
CA THR A 633 6.19 -39.69 -7.26
C THR A 633 5.94 -41.14 -6.81
N GLY A 634 5.99 -42.08 -7.77
CA GLY A 634 5.67 -43.49 -7.55
C GLY A 634 4.17 -43.78 -7.35
N LYS A 635 3.27 -42.90 -7.83
CA LYS A 635 1.83 -42.97 -7.56
C LYS A 635 1.00 -42.50 -8.75
N SER A 636 -0.16 -43.11 -8.92
CA SER A 636 -1.12 -42.79 -9.97
C SER A 636 -2.38 -42.14 -9.38
N VAL A 637 -3.13 -41.42 -10.22
CA VAL A 637 -4.43 -40.84 -9.85
C VAL A 637 -5.45 -41.95 -9.51
N LEU A 638 -6.48 -41.60 -8.74
CA LEU A 638 -7.50 -42.55 -8.28
C LEU A 638 -8.34 -43.13 -9.44
N ASP A 639 -8.66 -42.27 -10.42
CA ASP A 639 -9.31 -42.61 -11.67
C ASP A 639 -8.50 -41.94 -12.79
N GLY A 640 -7.90 -42.77 -13.66
CA GLY A 640 -7.09 -42.32 -14.80
C GLY A 640 -7.83 -42.66 -16.08
N LYS A 641 -7.97 -41.69 -16.98
CA LYS A 641 -8.59 -41.88 -18.29
C LYS A 641 -7.54 -41.95 -19.38
N THR A 642 -7.74 -42.85 -20.35
CA THR A 642 -6.93 -42.95 -21.56
C THR A 642 -7.19 -41.74 -22.47
N ALA A 643 -6.14 -41.03 -22.87
CA ALA A 643 -6.24 -39.93 -23.82
C ALA A 643 -6.18 -40.47 -25.27
N GLU A 644 -7.29 -41.08 -25.73
CA GLU A 644 -7.39 -41.70 -27.06
C GLU A 644 -7.16 -40.73 -28.23
N ARG A 645 -7.53 -39.46 -28.05
CA ARG A 645 -7.42 -38.40 -29.05
C ARG A 645 -6.89 -37.14 -28.39
N TRP A 646 -5.76 -36.65 -28.89
CA TRP A 646 -5.14 -35.40 -28.48
C TRP A 646 -4.45 -34.76 -29.69
N ALA A 647 -4.23 -33.45 -29.62
CA ALA A 647 -3.51 -32.68 -30.63
C ALA A 647 -2.64 -31.63 -29.93
N LEU A 648 -1.49 -31.33 -30.52
CA LEU A 648 -0.61 -30.24 -30.08
C LEU A 648 -0.63 -29.13 -31.13
N LEU A 649 -0.91 -27.91 -30.70
CA LEU A 649 -0.83 -26.70 -31.51
C LEU A 649 0.28 -25.82 -30.94
N ASP A 650 1.43 -25.80 -31.61
CA ASP A 650 2.57 -24.99 -31.18
C ASP A 650 2.54 -23.61 -31.84
N PHE A 651 2.45 -22.57 -31.00
CA PHE A 651 2.50 -21.17 -31.41
C PHE A 651 3.90 -20.55 -31.24
N SER A 652 4.91 -21.33 -30.82
CA SER A 652 6.29 -20.89 -30.56
C SER A 652 7.10 -20.53 -31.82
N ALA A 653 6.54 -20.66 -33.03
CA ALA A 653 7.24 -20.37 -34.29
C ALA A 653 7.84 -18.94 -34.35
N SER A 654 7.16 -17.99 -33.70
CA SER A 654 7.56 -16.58 -33.54
C SER A 654 8.53 -16.32 -32.38
N ASP A 655 8.71 -17.30 -31.48
CA ASP A 655 9.42 -17.15 -30.21
C ASP A 655 10.80 -17.83 -30.25
N ARG A 656 11.69 -17.47 -29.31
CA ARG A 656 13.09 -17.93 -29.30
C ARG A 656 13.28 -19.38 -28.83
N CYS A 657 12.21 -20.02 -28.33
CA CYS A 657 12.23 -21.37 -27.76
C CYS A 657 11.42 -22.35 -28.62
N ARG A 658 11.72 -22.43 -29.92
CA ARG A 658 11.12 -23.40 -30.84
C ARG A 658 11.34 -24.84 -30.36
N LEU A 659 10.30 -25.66 -30.47
CA LEU A 659 10.46 -27.11 -30.38
C LEU A 659 11.26 -27.60 -31.60
N SER A 660 12.30 -28.41 -31.35
CA SER A 660 12.95 -29.20 -32.39
C SER A 660 12.08 -30.42 -32.69
N ALA A 661 11.49 -30.46 -33.89
CA ALA A 661 10.83 -31.64 -34.44
C ALA A 661 11.83 -32.74 -34.79
#